data_AF-W9ZGX0-F1
#
_entry.id   AF-W9ZGX0-F1
#
_cell.length_a   1.000
_cell.length_b   1.000
_cell.length_c   1.000
_cell.angle_alpha   90.00
_cell.angle_beta   90.00
_cell.angle_gamma   90.00
#
_symmetry.space_group_name_H-M   'P 1'
#
loop_
_entity.id
_entity.type
_entity.pdbx_description
1 polymer ?
#
loop_
_entity_poly.entity_id
_entity_poly.type
_entity_poly.pdbx_seq_one_letter_code
_entity_poly.pdbx_strand_id
1 'polypeptide(L)'
;MTIDQDPIITKLRDVSLSTVENGVSKHHTTEQDHLATAGLLSERESEAWQRAIEKVVRCVVSVKFSHPYSFDTETSKTSEATGFVVDAEKGIILTNRHVVGPGPFSGYIVFNNQEEVDTYPIYRDPVHDFGFLKFDPKAVKYMDLTAMELRPDLAKVGTEIKVIGNDSGEKLGILSGFISRLDRNAPIYDGYMDFNTCYFQANASASGGSSGSPVVNVDGHGIALQAGGRTDGSTDYFLPLDGPLRALKQIQRGEKVKRGEIQTVFKLKPFDECRRLGLSPEWESVLRKSFPGEDNVIVAMDVLPEGPSDEKLKEGDILLKINGDLVTQFLRLNEIFDSNIGKTVRILVQRDGQDVEEDILVQDLCEITPDRFVTVGAACFHDLSYQVAQRYFLPCRGVYVSKSGPFHPTHDNYIMVDSVNHKKTPDLDAFVQVMRDIPDRARVAIKFWYVWEPQTVRTAVVPIDRHWFQRMKMFKRNDTTGVWDVEVLAEPLPAVRPPPLSASFDALEHIAQREIAEIARSFVHVRFSSPVLIDGQSTRIKLGMGLVVNADRGYVIVSRTVVPTKLCDIELTFADSVLVPGKVVFLHPAHHYAIIQYDPSLVDAPVKSAIFSTERISQGAPTFFVGHNDCDEMVYASTAVTKVIPLEREPPNPPRGRPVNVDRIDVETRIGNHCGSGVLIREDGVVQALWVVYEMEDLDEACFGLSSQAIAPIAEKLSQGIVPTLRSLSIELEAVTMIEARVMGVAEEWIEKVQSKSSSDRRLFMVKRGPKQLSGQLGEGDVLLTLDGKLITQLHDVDVMYWKESLDVVAVRNGEQISFKAQTVSEDEFETSRVVNFCGLTAQKPHRTVRQCIKKLPSEVYITSWFIGSPANLYNVYATTFITHIDNKPTPDLESLVGIIASIPDKTYFKIKMMNYTGTPSVVTIKKDERYWPTVEWLRDETHVEGWKRVTYENGEVIQGEGLYGITL
;
A
#
# COMPACT_ATOMS: atom_id res chain seq x y z
N MET A 1 -4.74 3.96 8.75
CA MET A 1 -5.21 3.23 9.94
C MET A 1 -4.45 1.91 10.01
N THR A 2 -3.46 1.85 10.90
CA THR A 2 -2.67 0.66 11.23
C THR A 2 -3.51 -0.26 12.12
N ILE A 3 -3.66 -1.52 11.74
CA ILE A 3 -4.27 -2.55 12.58
C ILE A 3 -3.12 -3.27 13.27
N ASP A 4 -2.97 -3.02 14.57
CA ASP A 4 -2.10 -3.77 15.48
C ASP A 4 -2.54 -5.23 15.54
N GLN A 5 -1.58 -6.14 15.32
CA GLN A 5 -1.71 -7.55 15.69
C GLN A 5 -0.72 -7.83 16.83
N ASP A 6 -1.26 -8.13 18.01
CA ASP A 6 -0.48 -8.61 19.15
C ASP A 6 -0.93 -10.05 19.50
N PRO A 7 -0.02 -11.00 19.80
CA PRO A 7 -0.36 -12.41 19.97
C PRO A 7 -0.62 -12.76 21.45
N ILE A 8 -1.79 -13.34 21.75
CA ILE A 8 -2.09 -13.86 23.09
C ILE A 8 -1.71 -15.35 23.17
N ILE A 9 -0.71 -15.66 24.00
CA ILE A 9 -0.31 -17.02 24.40
C ILE A 9 -0.61 -17.24 25.91
N THR A 10 -1.45 -18.25 26.15
CA THR A 10 -1.54 -19.18 27.31
C THR A 10 -2.00 -18.67 28.70
N LYS A 11 -3.11 -19.26 29.18
CA LYS A 11 -3.21 -19.97 30.49
C LYS A 11 -4.53 -20.76 30.63
N LEU A 12 -4.42 -22.08 30.50
CA LEU A 12 -5.38 -23.07 31.03
C LEU A 12 -5.20 -23.21 32.54
N ARG A 13 -6.31 -23.28 33.29
CA ARG A 13 -6.41 -23.97 34.59
C ARG A 13 -7.88 -24.19 35.01
N ASP A 14 -8.19 -25.47 35.18
CA ASP A 14 -9.05 -26.12 36.18
C ASP A 14 -10.31 -25.39 36.68
N VAL A 15 -11.50 -25.92 36.33
CA VAL A 15 -12.60 -26.08 37.29
C VAL A 15 -13.30 -27.42 37.06
N SER A 16 -13.39 -28.14 38.16
CA SER A 16 -13.87 -29.50 38.41
C SER A 16 -15.37 -29.74 38.19
N LEU A 17 -15.66 -30.98 37.78
CA LEU A 17 -16.96 -31.65 37.75
C LEU A 17 -17.66 -31.68 39.12
N SER A 18 -18.98 -31.45 39.11
CA SER A 18 -19.90 -31.90 40.17
C SER A 18 -21.02 -32.74 39.55
N THR A 19 -21.00 -34.01 39.92
CA THR A 19 -22.01 -35.06 39.70
C THR A 19 -23.32 -34.75 40.45
N VAL A 20 -24.46 -35.01 39.80
CA VAL A 20 -25.72 -35.33 40.48
C VAL A 20 -26.32 -36.56 39.81
N GLU A 21 -26.30 -37.67 40.54
CA GLU A 21 -27.05 -38.88 40.24
C GLU A 21 -28.50 -38.76 40.73
N ASN A 22 -29.42 -39.34 39.95
CA ASN A 22 -30.41 -40.35 40.35
C ASN A 22 -31.82 -40.09 39.83
N GLY A 23 -32.37 -41.13 39.18
CA GLY A 23 -33.79 -41.22 38.86
C GLY A 23 -34.13 -42.29 37.83
N VAL A 24 -33.75 -43.55 38.04
CA VAL A 24 -34.24 -44.67 37.21
C VAL A 24 -35.66 -45.04 37.65
N SER A 25 -36.64 -44.79 36.79
CA SER A 25 -38.00 -45.33 36.87
C SER A 25 -38.21 -46.32 35.72
N LYS A 26 -38.57 -47.56 36.07
CA LYS A 26 -38.83 -48.67 35.14
C LYS A 26 -40.23 -48.54 34.56
N HIS A 27 -40.34 -48.21 33.28
CA HIS A 27 -41.46 -48.64 32.43
C HIS A 27 -40.92 -49.12 31.08
N HIS A 28 -40.58 -50.40 31.00
CA HIS A 28 -40.36 -51.10 29.73
C HIS A 28 -41.67 -51.66 29.22
N THR A 29 -42.12 -51.21 28.05
CA THR A 29 -42.39 -52.02 26.84
C THR A 29 -43.23 -51.22 25.85
N THR A 30 -42.68 -50.13 25.29
CA THR A 30 -43.13 -49.51 24.02
C THR A 30 -42.16 -48.42 23.52
N GLU A 31 -41.27 -47.91 24.37
CA GLU A 31 -40.24 -46.92 23.99
C GLU A 31 -39.04 -47.50 23.21
N GLN A 32 -38.74 -48.79 23.34
CA GLN A 32 -37.54 -49.38 22.71
C GLN A 32 -37.63 -49.46 21.18
N ASP A 33 -38.81 -49.66 20.60
CA ASP A 33 -38.96 -49.69 19.14
C ASP A 33 -38.91 -48.27 18.54
N HIS A 34 -39.43 -47.26 19.22
CA HIS A 34 -39.31 -45.86 18.78
C HIS A 34 -37.90 -45.29 18.97
N LEU A 35 -37.19 -45.64 20.05
CA LEU A 35 -35.78 -45.28 20.27
C LEU A 35 -34.82 -46.05 19.36
N ALA A 36 -35.09 -47.32 19.04
CA ALA A 36 -34.30 -48.08 18.08
C ALA A 36 -34.49 -47.55 16.65
N THR A 37 -35.73 -47.18 16.28
CA THR A 37 -36.02 -46.59 14.97
C THR A 37 -35.46 -45.17 14.85
N ALA A 38 -35.55 -44.34 15.90
CA ALA A 38 -34.92 -43.02 15.94
C ALA A 38 -33.37 -43.10 15.97
N GLY A 39 -32.81 -44.08 16.67
CA GLY A 39 -31.37 -44.38 16.66
C GLY A 39 -30.88 -44.82 15.28
N LEU A 40 -31.58 -45.76 14.63
CA LEU A 40 -31.32 -46.22 13.25
C LEU A 40 -31.48 -45.11 12.21
N LEU A 41 -32.44 -44.19 12.41
CA LEU A 41 -32.60 -43.01 11.55
C LEU A 41 -31.44 -42.03 11.73
N SER A 42 -31.01 -41.77 12.97
CA SER A 42 -29.86 -40.90 13.27
C SER A 42 -28.53 -41.48 12.75
N GLU A 43 -28.37 -42.81 12.79
CA GLU A 43 -27.20 -43.49 12.21
C GLU A 43 -27.20 -43.39 10.69
N ARG A 44 -28.35 -43.61 10.03
CA ARG A 44 -28.48 -43.48 8.57
C ARG A 44 -28.28 -42.05 8.07
N GLU A 45 -28.76 -41.05 8.81
CA GLU A 45 -28.53 -39.63 8.52
C GLU A 45 -27.06 -39.24 8.69
N SER A 46 -26.41 -39.74 9.75
CA SER A 46 -24.97 -39.57 9.96
C SER A 46 -24.15 -40.19 8.83
N GLU A 47 -24.49 -41.40 8.40
CA GLU A 47 -23.86 -42.05 7.25
C GLU A 47 -24.10 -41.30 5.93
N ALA A 48 -25.30 -40.75 5.73
CA ALA A 48 -25.62 -39.96 4.54
C ALA A 48 -24.76 -38.70 4.47
N TRP A 49 -24.63 -37.98 5.60
CA TRP A 49 -23.75 -36.83 5.70
C TRP A 49 -22.28 -37.18 5.50
N GLN A 50 -21.80 -38.30 6.04
CA GLN A 50 -20.42 -38.75 5.80
C GLN A 50 -20.16 -38.97 4.30
N ARG A 51 -21.05 -39.68 3.60
CA ARG A 51 -20.94 -39.89 2.14
C ARG A 51 -20.99 -38.58 1.37
N ALA A 52 -21.88 -37.67 1.75
CA ALA A 52 -21.99 -36.36 1.12
C ALA A 52 -20.71 -35.53 1.31
N ILE A 53 -20.17 -35.47 2.53
CA ILE A 53 -18.93 -34.76 2.85
C ILE A 53 -17.76 -35.35 2.05
N GLU A 54 -17.60 -36.68 2.00
CA GLU A 54 -16.54 -37.34 1.23
C GLU A 54 -16.57 -36.99 -0.26
N LYS A 55 -17.77 -36.83 -0.83
CA LYS A 55 -17.97 -36.39 -2.22
C LYS A 55 -17.66 -34.90 -2.38
N VAL A 56 -18.18 -34.06 -1.50
CA VAL A 56 -18.06 -32.59 -1.58
C VAL A 56 -16.62 -32.13 -1.37
N VAL A 57 -15.91 -32.72 -0.41
CA VAL A 57 -14.50 -32.40 -0.10
C VAL A 57 -13.60 -32.61 -1.32
N ARG A 58 -13.97 -33.48 -2.27
CA ARG A 58 -13.21 -33.67 -3.52
C ARG A 58 -13.44 -32.56 -4.55
N CYS A 59 -14.53 -31.81 -4.42
CA CYS A 59 -14.87 -30.72 -5.33
C CYS A 59 -14.38 -29.38 -4.78
N VAL A 60 -14.14 -29.27 -3.47
CA VAL A 60 -13.75 -28.02 -2.80
C VAL A 60 -12.24 -27.78 -2.95
N VAL A 61 -11.88 -26.53 -3.24
CA VAL A 61 -10.49 -26.08 -3.42
C VAL A 61 -10.22 -24.83 -2.58
N SER A 62 -8.98 -24.70 -2.12
CA SER A 62 -8.47 -23.43 -1.57
C SER A 62 -7.94 -22.59 -2.72
N VAL A 63 -8.38 -21.35 -2.85
CA VAL A 63 -7.93 -20.40 -3.87
C VAL A 63 -6.93 -19.45 -3.22
N LYS A 64 -5.68 -19.46 -3.66
CA LYS A 64 -4.65 -18.51 -3.23
C LYS A 64 -4.38 -17.53 -4.35
N PHE A 65 -4.57 -16.24 -4.08
CA PHE A 65 -4.60 -15.25 -5.14
C PHE A 65 -4.06 -13.88 -4.73
N SER A 66 -3.79 -13.10 -5.76
CA SER A 66 -3.27 -11.76 -5.71
C SER A 66 -3.97 -10.89 -6.74
N HIS A 67 -4.36 -9.70 -6.30
CA HIS A 67 -4.75 -8.58 -7.16
C HIS A 67 -3.59 -7.58 -7.20
N PRO A 68 -2.82 -7.55 -8.30
CA PRO A 68 -1.63 -6.70 -8.39
C PRO A 68 -1.98 -5.21 -8.54
N TYR A 69 -3.13 -4.88 -9.13
CA TYR A 69 -3.56 -3.50 -9.39
C TYR A 69 -4.82 -3.14 -8.61
N SER A 70 -4.90 -1.86 -8.23
CA SER A 70 -6.15 -1.26 -7.75
C SER A 70 -7.03 -0.92 -8.95
N PHE A 71 -8.24 -1.45 -8.97
CA PHE A 71 -9.17 -1.33 -10.10
C PHE A 71 -10.60 -1.40 -9.59
N ASP A 72 -11.45 -0.52 -10.11
CA ASP A 72 -12.85 -0.40 -9.70
C ASP A 72 -12.98 -0.17 -8.17
N THR A 73 -13.73 -1.01 -7.46
CA THR A 73 -13.95 -0.94 -6.03
C THR A 73 -12.86 -1.65 -5.20
N GLU A 74 -11.84 -2.24 -5.83
CA GLU A 74 -10.84 -3.06 -5.14
C GLU A 74 -9.43 -2.45 -5.21
N THR A 75 -8.71 -2.54 -4.09
CA THR A 75 -7.30 -2.19 -3.98
C THR A 75 -6.41 -3.42 -4.21
N SER A 76 -5.12 -3.18 -4.46
CA SER A 76 -4.14 -4.27 -4.54
C SER A 76 -4.13 -5.06 -3.21
N LYS A 77 -4.20 -6.39 -3.28
CA LYS A 77 -4.22 -7.27 -2.11
C LYS A 77 -3.73 -8.68 -2.45
N THR A 78 -3.36 -9.44 -1.44
CA THR A 78 -3.20 -10.89 -1.53
C THR A 78 -4.11 -11.54 -0.51
N SER A 79 -4.74 -12.65 -0.86
CA SER A 79 -5.66 -13.33 0.04
C SER A 79 -5.79 -14.80 -0.31
N GLU A 80 -6.54 -15.50 0.51
CA GLU A 80 -6.97 -16.86 0.29
C GLU A 80 -8.48 -16.98 0.52
N ALA A 81 -9.11 -17.85 -0.23
CA ALA A 81 -10.55 -18.08 -0.17
C ALA A 81 -10.88 -19.53 -0.52
N THR A 82 -12.17 -19.85 -0.59
CA THR A 82 -12.68 -21.15 -1.01
C THR A 82 -13.31 -21.04 -2.39
N GLY A 83 -13.23 -22.10 -3.18
CA GLY A 83 -14.04 -22.32 -4.35
C GLY A 83 -14.41 -23.79 -4.48
N PHE A 84 -15.26 -24.13 -5.44
CA PHE A 84 -15.57 -25.53 -5.72
C PHE A 84 -15.81 -25.80 -7.20
N VAL A 85 -15.39 -26.97 -7.64
CA VAL A 85 -15.50 -27.44 -9.03
C VAL A 85 -16.96 -27.70 -9.36
N VAL A 86 -17.45 -27.04 -10.40
CA VAL A 86 -18.82 -27.17 -10.93
C VAL A 86 -18.86 -27.76 -12.33
N ASP A 87 -17.69 -27.89 -12.98
CA ASP A 87 -17.50 -28.64 -14.22
C ASP A 87 -16.09 -29.25 -14.22
N ALA A 88 -16.00 -30.56 -14.04
CA ALA A 88 -14.72 -31.27 -13.97
C ALA A 88 -14.06 -31.47 -15.35
N GLU A 89 -14.86 -31.54 -16.42
CA GLU A 89 -14.34 -31.74 -17.78
C GLU A 89 -13.72 -30.47 -18.34
N LYS A 90 -14.33 -29.32 -18.03
CA LYS A 90 -13.86 -27.99 -18.48
C LYS A 90 -12.98 -27.29 -17.45
N GLY A 91 -12.89 -27.82 -16.23
CA GLY A 91 -12.13 -27.26 -15.13
C GLY A 91 -12.70 -25.93 -14.64
N ILE A 92 -14.02 -25.85 -14.42
CA ILE A 92 -14.68 -24.61 -13.98
C ILE A 92 -14.95 -24.67 -12.48
N ILE A 93 -14.61 -23.58 -11.79
CA ILE A 93 -14.78 -23.40 -10.35
C ILE A 93 -15.71 -22.21 -10.11
N LEU A 94 -16.67 -22.38 -9.21
CA LEU A 94 -17.49 -21.31 -8.67
C LEU A 94 -16.89 -20.80 -7.36
N THR A 95 -16.83 -19.47 -7.21
CA THR A 95 -16.42 -18.76 -5.98
C THR A 95 -17.08 -17.37 -5.96
N ASN A 96 -16.77 -16.54 -4.96
CA ASN A 96 -17.30 -15.18 -4.88
C ASN A 96 -16.65 -14.23 -5.91
N ARG A 97 -17.35 -13.14 -6.24
CA ARG A 97 -16.84 -12.11 -7.14
C ARG A 97 -15.62 -11.42 -6.53
N HIS A 98 -15.63 -11.13 -5.23
CA HIS A 98 -14.50 -10.47 -4.55
C HIS A 98 -13.23 -11.34 -4.43
N VAL A 99 -13.33 -12.64 -4.75
CA VAL A 99 -12.19 -13.57 -4.89
C VAL A 99 -11.63 -13.50 -6.31
N VAL A 100 -12.51 -13.47 -7.31
CA VAL A 100 -12.12 -13.30 -8.72
C VAL A 100 -11.58 -11.89 -9.00
N GLY A 101 -12.13 -10.89 -8.30
CA GLY A 101 -11.82 -9.46 -8.38
C GLY A 101 -12.22 -8.81 -9.72
N PRO A 102 -12.47 -7.49 -9.74
CA PRO A 102 -12.76 -6.77 -10.97
C PRO A 102 -11.50 -6.49 -11.80
N GLY A 103 -10.33 -6.51 -11.19
CA GLY A 103 -9.05 -6.14 -11.82
C GLY A 103 -8.24 -7.33 -12.33
N PRO A 104 -6.94 -7.10 -12.60
CA PRO A 104 -5.95 -8.15 -12.76
C PRO A 104 -5.96 -9.17 -11.62
N PHE A 105 -5.73 -10.45 -11.97
CA PHE A 105 -5.69 -11.58 -11.07
C PHE A 105 -4.44 -12.42 -11.36
N SER A 106 -3.82 -12.92 -10.30
CA SER A 106 -2.77 -13.94 -10.36
C SER A 106 -2.99 -14.91 -9.19
N GLY A 107 -3.14 -16.20 -9.46
CA GLY A 107 -3.47 -17.15 -8.41
C GLY A 107 -3.49 -18.60 -8.86
N TYR A 108 -3.63 -19.47 -7.88
CA TYR A 108 -3.68 -20.91 -8.06
C TYR A 108 -4.67 -21.52 -7.07
N ILE A 109 -5.09 -22.73 -7.37
CA ILE A 109 -5.93 -23.54 -6.50
C ILE A 109 -5.14 -24.68 -5.88
N VAL A 110 -5.51 -25.06 -4.67
CA VAL A 110 -4.97 -26.22 -3.96
C VAL A 110 -6.14 -27.16 -3.67
N PHE A 111 -6.07 -28.37 -4.22
CA PHE A 111 -7.03 -29.44 -3.96
C PHE A 111 -6.80 -30.06 -2.57
N ASN A 112 -7.78 -30.83 -2.10
CA ASN A 112 -7.71 -31.50 -0.79
C ASN A 112 -6.50 -32.46 -0.65
N ASN A 113 -5.99 -32.99 -1.77
CA ASN A 113 -4.82 -33.87 -1.85
C ASN A 113 -3.50 -33.08 -1.96
N GLN A 114 -3.54 -31.75 -1.82
CA GLN A 114 -2.41 -30.83 -1.94
C GLN A 114 -1.82 -30.70 -3.36
N GLU A 115 -2.53 -31.13 -4.40
CA GLU A 115 -2.18 -30.76 -5.77
C GLU A 115 -2.49 -29.29 -6.04
N GLU A 116 -1.48 -28.57 -6.53
CA GLU A 116 -1.58 -27.17 -6.93
C GLU A 116 -1.80 -27.06 -8.43
N VAL A 117 -2.74 -26.22 -8.86
CA VAL A 117 -2.97 -25.90 -10.27
C VAL A 117 -3.19 -24.41 -10.46
N ASP A 118 -2.59 -23.83 -11.49
CA ASP A 118 -2.83 -22.44 -11.87
C ASP A 118 -4.29 -22.21 -12.28
N THR A 119 -4.81 -21.03 -11.93
CA THR A 119 -6.19 -20.68 -12.26
C THR A 119 -6.32 -19.24 -12.72
N TYR A 120 -7.37 -18.95 -13.47
CA TYR A 120 -7.66 -17.60 -13.94
C TYR A 120 -9.17 -17.31 -14.03
N PRO A 121 -9.58 -16.04 -13.91
CA PRO A 121 -10.96 -15.61 -14.13
C PRO A 121 -11.45 -15.87 -15.55
N ILE A 122 -12.66 -16.43 -15.67
CA ILE A 122 -13.39 -16.52 -16.93
C ILE A 122 -14.73 -15.77 -16.90
N TYR A 123 -15.23 -15.46 -15.71
CA TYR A 123 -16.42 -14.63 -15.52
C TYR A 123 -16.47 -14.08 -14.11
N ARG A 124 -17.13 -12.93 -13.96
CA ARG A 124 -17.38 -12.24 -12.70
C ARG A 124 -18.63 -11.41 -12.92
N ASP A 125 -19.63 -11.63 -12.08
CA ASP A 125 -20.86 -10.86 -12.23
C ASP A 125 -20.57 -9.39 -11.89
N PRO A 126 -21.11 -8.42 -12.65
CA PRO A 126 -20.89 -7.01 -12.33
C PRO A 126 -21.49 -6.58 -10.99
N VAL A 127 -22.54 -7.26 -10.50
CA VAL A 127 -23.35 -6.80 -9.36
C VAL A 127 -23.55 -7.84 -8.27
N HIS A 128 -23.60 -9.15 -8.58
CA HIS A 128 -23.80 -10.20 -7.58
C HIS A 128 -22.48 -10.88 -7.19
N ASP A 129 -22.31 -11.27 -5.93
CA ASP A 129 -21.00 -11.70 -5.41
C ASP A 129 -20.62 -13.14 -5.81
N PHE A 130 -20.60 -13.42 -7.12
CA PHE A 130 -20.11 -14.67 -7.68
C PHE A 130 -19.25 -14.46 -8.94
N GLY A 131 -18.36 -15.41 -9.17
CA GLY A 131 -17.55 -15.48 -10.37
C GLY A 131 -17.08 -16.90 -10.64
N PHE A 132 -16.50 -17.10 -11.82
CA PHE A 132 -15.96 -18.37 -12.25
C PHE A 132 -14.48 -18.26 -12.53
N LEU A 133 -13.73 -19.21 -11.98
CA LEU A 133 -12.34 -19.46 -12.29
C LEU A 133 -12.23 -20.69 -13.18
N LYS A 134 -11.15 -20.77 -13.96
CA LYS A 134 -10.81 -21.90 -14.80
C LYS A 134 -9.43 -22.43 -14.50
N PHE A 135 -9.29 -23.75 -14.49
CA PHE A 135 -8.02 -24.46 -14.37
C PHE A 135 -7.90 -25.50 -15.48
N ASP A 136 -6.71 -26.07 -15.69
CA ASP A 136 -6.53 -27.19 -16.62
C ASP A 136 -6.76 -28.53 -15.87
N PRO A 137 -7.83 -29.29 -16.17
CA PRO A 137 -8.07 -30.58 -15.56
C PRO A 137 -6.92 -31.57 -15.72
N LYS A 138 -6.14 -31.46 -16.81
CA LYS A 138 -5.00 -32.34 -17.09
C LYS A 138 -3.79 -32.09 -16.19
N ALA A 139 -3.76 -30.94 -15.51
CA ALA A 139 -2.72 -30.62 -14.55
C ALA A 139 -2.88 -31.41 -13.23
N VAL A 140 -4.10 -31.88 -12.94
CA VAL A 140 -4.40 -32.75 -11.79
C VAL A 140 -4.09 -34.20 -12.18
N LYS A 141 -3.21 -34.85 -11.43
CA LYS A 141 -2.63 -36.17 -11.79
C LYS A 141 -2.96 -37.27 -10.81
N TYR A 142 -3.19 -36.94 -9.55
CA TYR A 142 -3.29 -37.90 -8.45
C TYR A 142 -4.69 -37.95 -7.83
N MET A 143 -5.69 -37.38 -8.51
CA MET A 143 -7.06 -37.31 -8.04
C MET A 143 -8.06 -37.33 -9.19
N ASP A 144 -9.15 -38.06 -8.99
CA ASP A 144 -10.31 -38.00 -9.87
C ASP A 144 -11.11 -36.72 -9.59
N LEU A 145 -11.25 -35.88 -10.62
CA LEU A 145 -12.04 -34.66 -10.53
C LEU A 145 -13.53 -34.99 -10.49
N THR A 146 -14.22 -34.40 -9.52
CA THR A 146 -15.68 -34.48 -9.40
C THR A 146 -16.24 -33.06 -9.45
N ALA A 147 -17.41 -32.91 -10.07
CA ALA A 147 -18.14 -31.65 -10.09
C ALA A 147 -19.30 -31.71 -9.10
N MET A 148 -19.54 -30.60 -8.43
CA MET A 148 -20.73 -30.39 -7.62
C MET A 148 -21.93 -30.02 -8.49
N GLU A 149 -23.04 -30.72 -8.31
CA GLU A 149 -24.31 -30.35 -8.93
C GLU A 149 -24.95 -29.21 -8.13
N LEU A 150 -25.34 -28.14 -8.84
CA LEU A 150 -26.03 -26.99 -8.25
C LEU A 150 -27.54 -27.20 -8.31
N ARG A 151 -28.20 -27.14 -7.16
CA ARG A 151 -29.64 -27.35 -6.97
C ARG A 151 -30.27 -26.25 -6.10
N PRO A 152 -30.32 -24.99 -6.60
CA PRO A 152 -30.96 -23.88 -5.87
C PRO A 152 -32.42 -24.18 -5.53
N ASP A 153 -33.11 -25.01 -6.31
CA ASP A 153 -34.50 -25.45 -6.08
C ASP A 153 -34.71 -26.24 -4.78
N LEU A 154 -33.64 -26.75 -4.18
CA LEU A 154 -33.68 -27.49 -2.92
C LEU A 154 -33.48 -26.61 -1.66
N ALA A 155 -33.17 -25.31 -1.83
CA ALA A 155 -33.05 -24.38 -0.72
C ALA A 155 -34.43 -24.05 -0.12
N LYS A 156 -34.68 -24.50 1.11
CA LYS A 156 -35.94 -24.29 1.84
C LYS A 156 -35.67 -23.91 3.28
N VAL A 157 -36.54 -23.12 3.90
CA VAL A 157 -36.48 -22.85 5.35
C VAL A 157 -36.60 -24.18 6.10
N GLY A 158 -35.70 -24.41 7.04
CA GLY A 158 -35.59 -25.65 7.81
C GLY A 158 -34.69 -26.72 7.17
N THR A 159 -34.15 -26.51 5.97
CA THR A 159 -33.16 -27.43 5.38
C THR A 159 -31.88 -27.42 6.23
N GLU A 160 -31.45 -28.60 6.69
CA GLU A 160 -30.12 -28.80 7.29
C GLU A 160 -29.05 -28.61 6.23
N ILE A 161 -28.03 -27.84 6.56
CA ILE A 161 -26.93 -27.50 5.66
C ILE A 161 -25.58 -27.72 6.30
N LYS A 162 -24.58 -27.98 5.45
CA LYS A 162 -23.17 -27.89 5.83
C LYS A 162 -22.43 -26.93 4.90
N VAL A 163 -21.60 -26.08 5.48
CA VAL A 163 -20.64 -25.22 4.77
C VAL A 163 -19.29 -25.92 4.84
N ILE A 164 -18.69 -26.21 3.69
CA ILE A 164 -17.44 -26.98 3.61
C ILE A 164 -16.41 -26.13 2.88
N GLY A 165 -15.35 -25.70 3.56
CA GLY A 165 -14.36 -24.82 2.95
C GLY A 165 -13.15 -24.56 3.81
N ASN A 166 -12.23 -23.75 3.31
CA ASN A 166 -11.00 -23.40 4.00
C ASN A 166 -11.32 -22.47 5.19
N ASP A 167 -11.05 -22.89 6.42
CA ASP A 167 -11.12 -22.02 7.59
C ASP A 167 -9.71 -21.51 7.89
N SER A 168 -9.47 -20.22 7.63
CA SER A 168 -8.24 -19.53 8.01
C SER A 168 -6.92 -20.15 7.49
N GLY A 169 -6.95 -20.90 6.38
CA GLY A 169 -5.74 -21.42 5.72
C GLY A 169 -5.16 -22.72 6.30
N GLU A 170 -5.75 -23.26 7.36
CA GLU A 170 -5.16 -24.36 8.14
C GLU A 170 -5.68 -25.75 7.75
N LYS A 171 -6.92 -25.87 7.20
CA LYS A 171 -7.54 -27.07 6.60
C LYS A 171 -9.01 -26.80 6.21
N LEU A 172 -9.65 -27.78 5.54
CA LEU A 172 -11.10 -27.80 5.31
C LEU A 172 -11.87 -27.88 6.64
N GLY A 173 -12.57 -26.81 7.00
CA GLY A 173 -13.55 -26.74 8.07
C GLY A 173 -14.95 -27.14 7.58
N ILE A 174 -15.75 -27.70 8.49
CA ILE A 174 -17.15 -28.05 8.24
C ILE A 174 -18.02 -27.37 9.29
N LEU A 175 -18.87 -26.45 8.84
CA LEU A 175 -19.85 -25.76 9.69
C LEU A 175 -21.23 -26.35 9.40
N SER A 176 -22.04 -26.56 10.43
CA SER A 176 -23.41 -27.06 10.28
C SER A 176 -24.41 -25.99 10.71
N GLY A 177 -25.57 -25.94 10.06
CA GLY A 177 -26.63 -25.00 10.39
C GLY A 177 -27.93 -25.36 9.70
N PHE A 178 -28.94 -24.49 9.84
CA PHE A 178 -30.22 -24.60 9.16
C PHE A 178 -30.56 -23.30 8.46
N ILE A 179 -31.14 -23.39 7.27
CA ILE A 179 -31.68 -22.21 6.59
C ILE A 179 -32.84 -21.67 7.43
N SER A 180 -32.71 -20.44 7.92
CA SER A 180 -33.74 -19.74 8.69
C SER A 180 -34.57 -18.79 7.83
N ARG A 181 -34.02 -18.29 6.72
CA ARG A 181 -34.69 -17.33 5.82
C ARG A 181 -34.17 -17.41 4.39
N LEU A 182 -35.00 -17.07 3.40
CA LEU A 182 -34.66 -17.07 1.97
C LEU A 182 -34.83 -15.71 1.27
N ASP A 183 -35.63 -14.81 1.84
CA ASP A 183 -36.15 -13.58 1.23
C ASP A 183 -35.51 -12.32 1.84
N ARG A 184 -34.23 -12.39 2.23
CA ARG A 184 -33.54 -11.24 2.83
C ARG A 184 -33.00 -10.33 1.73
N ASN A 185 -33.18 -9.02 1.85
CA ASN A 185 -32.43 -8.06 1.01
C ASN A 185 -30.92 -8.24 1.20
N ALA A 186 -30.16 -7.91 0.15
CA ALA A 186 -28.70 -7.97 0.20
C ALA A 186 -28.11 -7.20 1.40
N PRO A 187 -27.09 -7.76 2.07
CA PRO A 187 -26.39 -7.09 3.17
C PRO A 187 -25.62 -5.85 2.67
N ILE A 188 -25.47 -4.87 3.56
CA ILE A 188 -24.71 -3.64 3.30
C ILE A 188 -23.31 -3.80 3.89
N TYR A 189 -22.29 -3.59 3.07
CA TYR A 189 -20.87 -3.69 3.44
C TYR A 189 -20.12 -2.39 3.09
N ASP A 190 -18.94 -2.21 3.69
CA ASP A 190 -17.99 -1.17 3.28
C ASP A 190 -17.24 -1.63 2.03
N GLY A 191 -17.65 -1.14 0.85
CA GLY A 191 -16.96 -1.46 -0.42
C GLY A 191 -17.93 -1.79 -1.55
N TYR A 192 -17.63 -2.89 -2.25
CA TYR A 192 -18.53 -3.55 -3.20
C TYR A 192 -19.81 -4.03 -2.48
N MET A 193 -20.95 -3.95 -3.16
CA MET A 193 -22.23 -4.37 -2.58
C MET A 193 -23.13 -5.02 -3.62
N ASP A 194 -23.80 -6.09 -3.20
CA ASP A 194 -24.86 -6.73 -3.97
C ASP A 194 -26.15 -5.92 -3.89
N PHE A 195 -26.89 -5.87 -5.00
CA PHE A 195 -28.24 -5.34 -5.05
C PHE A 195 -29.07 -6.08 -6.11
N ASN A 196 -30.39 -5.86 -6.11
CA ASN A 196 -31.33 -6.58 -6.98
C ASN A 196 -31.24 -8.11 -6.84
N THR A 197 -30.95 -8.59 -5.62
CA THR A 197 -30.90 -10.01 -5.26
C THR A 197 -31.33 -10.24 -3.81
N CYS A 198 -31.71 -11.48 -3.51
CA CYS A 198 -31.99 -11.96 -2.17
C CYS A 198 -30.80 -12.71 -1.60
N TYR A 199 -30.72 -12.78 -0.28
CA TYR A 199 -29.78 -13.63 0.45
C TYR A 199 -30.52 -14.61 1.34
N PHE A 200 -29.94 -15.80 1.46
CA PHE A 200 -30.36 -16.79 2.45
C PHE A 200 -29.65 -16.51 3.76
N GLN A 201 -30.33 -16.76 4.86
CA GLN A 201 -29.79 -16.60 6.21
C GLN A 201 -29.78 -17.94 6.92
N ALA A 202 -28.69 -18.26 7.60
CA ALA A 202 -28.59 -19.44 8.47
C ALA A 202 -27.80 -19.14 9.74
N ASN A 203 -28.03 -19.98 10.74
CA ASN A 203 -27.22 -20.03 11.95
C ASN A 203 -25.99 -20.92 11.71
N ALA A 204 -25.01 -20.36 11.03
CA ALA A 204 -23.67 -20.94 10.95
C ALA A 204 -22.67 -19.90 11.49
N SER A 205 -21.52 -20.37 11.99
CA SER A 205 -20.48 -19.53 12.59
C SER A 205 -19.28 -19.43 11.65
N ALA A 206 -19.49 -18.92 10.43
CA ALA A 206 -18.42 -18.82 9.43
C ALA A 206 -17.42 -17.69 9.74
N SER A 207 -16.15 -17.93 9.38
CA SER A 207 -14.99 -17.06 9.63
C SER A 207 -14.40 -16.49 8.32
N GLY A 208 -13.42 -15.58 8.44
CA GLY A 208 -12.67 -15.07 7.29
C GLY A 208 -11.83 -16.17 6.63
N GLY A 209 -12.10 -16.46 5.36
CA GLY A 209 -11.49 -17.58 4.59
C GLY A 209 -12.52 -18.58 4.05
N SER A 210 -13.67 -18.66 4.71
CA SER A 210 -14.81 -19.47 4.24
C SER A 210 -15.49 -18.91 3.00
N SER A 211 -15.30 -17.63 2.66
CA SER A 211 -15.84 -16.97 1.45
C SER A 211 -15.66 -17.85 0.21
N GLY A 212 -16.77 -18.13 -0.47
CA GLY A 212 -16.83 -18.94 -1.68
C GLY A 212 -17.05 -20.43 -1.42
N SER A 213 -17.26 -20.81 -0.16
CA SER A 213 -17.59 -22.20 0.20
C SER A 213 -18.95 -22.61 -0.35
N PRO A 214 -19.10 -23.86 -0.83
CA PRO A 214 -20.40 -24.41 -1.11
C PRO A 214 -21.18 -24.62 0.19
N VAL A 215 -22.46 -24.25 0.15
CA VAL A 215 -23.45 -24.66 1.14
C VAL A 215 -24.21 -25.85 0.57
N VAL A 216 -24.14 -27.00 1.23
CA VAL A 216 -24.67 -28.26 0.72
C VAL A 216 -25.78 -28.85 1.58
N ASN A 217 -26.69 -29.59 0.95
CA ASN A 217 -27.68 -30.42 1.64
C ASN A 217 -27.13 -31.83 1.95
N VAL A 218 -27.94 -32.67 2.61
CA VAL A 218 -27.58 -34.05 2.99
C VAL A 218 -27.21 -34.97 1.80
N ASP A 219 -27.61 -34.63 0.58
CA ASP A 219 -27.26 -35.37 -0.64
C ASP A 219 -25.92 -34.90 -1.24
N GLY A 220 -25.33 -33.84 -0.70
CA GLY A 220 -24.12 -33.20 -1.22
C GLY A 220 -24.35 -32.33 -2.46
N HIS A 221 -25.59 -31.87 -2.71
CA HIS A 221 -25.88 -30.87 -3.74
C HIS A 221 -25.58 -29.47 -3.22
N GLY A 222 -24.98 -28.61 -4.04
CA GLY A 222 -24.78 -27.20 -3.72
C GLY A 222 -26.10 -26.45 -3.84
N ILE A 223 -26.55 -25.80 -2.77
CA ILE A 223 -27.82 -25.07 -2.73
C ILE A 223 -27.67 -23.57 -2.51
N ALA A 224 -26.53 -23.13 -1.96
CA ALA A 224 -26.16 -21.72 -1.80
C ALA A 224 -24.63 -21.54 -1.88
N LEU A 225 -24.17 -20.30 -2.06
CA LEU A 225 -22.77 -19.91 -2.01
C LEU A 225 -22.53 -19.07 -0.76
N GLN A 226 -21.54 -19.42 0.06
CA GLN A 226 -21.23 -18.62 1.24
C GLN A 226 -20.53 -17.32 0.83
N ALA A 227 -21.04 -16.18 1.32
CA ALA A 227 -20.64 -14.84 0.88
C ALA A 227 -20.19 -13.93 2.05
N GLY A 228 -20.21 -14.44 3.29
CA GLY A 228 -19.76 -13.75 4.49
C GLY A 228 -20.71 -13.95 5.68
N GLY A 229 -20.30 -13.46 6.85
CA GLY A 229 -21.06 -13.54 8.10
C GLY A 229 -20.84 -12.33 9.00
N ARG A 230 -21.72 -12.14 9.98
CA ARG A 230 -21.59 -11.10 11.02
C ARG A 230 -21.03 -11.72 12.30
N THR A 231 -19.88 -11.23 12.77
CA THR A 231 -19.17 -11.76 13.95
C THR A 231 -19.88 -11.50 15.27
N ASP A 232 -20.86 -10.59 15.31
CA ASP A 232 -21.61 -10.16 16.50
C ASP A 232 -22.87 -10.99 16.79
N GLY A 233 -23.27 -11.95 15.94
CA GLY A 233 -24.57 -12.63 16.09
C GLY A 233 -24.73 -14.03 15.48
N SER A 234 -23.64 -14.78 15.23
CA SER A 234 -23.68 -16.17 14.67
C SER A 234 -24.68 -16.33 13.51
N THR A 235 -24.66 -15.37 12.59
CA THR A 235 -25.55 -15.31 11.44
C THR A 235 -24.73 -15.18 10.18
N ASP A 236 -24.86 -16.16 9.30
CA ASP A 236 -24.20 -16.20 8.01
C ASP A 236 -25.15 -15.85 6.87
N TYR A 237 -24.60 -15.24 5.82
CA TYR A 237 -25.30 -14.83 4.62
C TYR A 237 -24.84 -15.66 3.42
N PHE A 238 -25.80 -16.24 2.71
CA PHE A 238 -25.52 -17.05 1.52
C PHE A 238 -26.21 -16.50 0.29
N LEU A 239 -25.48 -16.45 -0.81
CA LEU A 239 -25.97 -16.06 -2.12
C LEU A 239 -26.73 -17.24 -2.77
N PRO A 240 -27.94 -17.01 -3.32
CA PRO A 240 -28.67 -18.01 -4.09
C PRO A 240 -27.91 -18.46 -5.34
N LEU A 241 -28.09 -19.73 -5.74
CA LEU A 241 -27.37 -20.29 -6.90
C LEU A 241 -28.11 -20.17 -8.24
N ASP A 242 -29.27 -19.52 -8.31
CA ASP A 242 -30.02 -19.38 -9.56
C ASP A 242 -29.25 -18.61 -10.64
N GLY A 243 -28.72 -17.44 -10.27
CA GLY A 243 -27.83 -16.62 -11.12
C GLY A 243 -26.56 -17.39 -11.53
N PRO A 244 -25.79 -17.93 -10.57
CA PRO A 244 -24.63 -18.78 -10.84
C PRO A 244 -24.93 -19.96 -11.77
N LEU A 245 -26.01 -20.72 -11.55
CA LEU A 245 -26.37 -21.88 -12.36
C LEU A 245 -26.69 -21.48 -13.81
N ARG A 246 -27.40 -20.37 -14.00
CA ARG A 246 -27.70 -19.85 -15.34
C ARG A 246 -26.42 -19.40 -16.06
N ALA A 247 -25.55 -18.65 -15.38
CA ALA A 247 -24.27 -18.21 -15.93
C ALA A 247 -23.36 -19.41 -16.27
N LEU A 248 -23.28 -20.41 -15.39
CA LEU A 248 -22.55 -21.65 -15.63
C LEU A 248 -23.02 -22.35 -16.90
N LYS A 249 -24.34 -22.50 -17.11
CA LYS A 249 -24.89 -23.11 -18.33
C LYS A 249 -24.51 -22.35 -19.60
N GLN A 250 -24.46 -21.02 -19.56
CA GLN A 250 -24.04 -20.20 -20.70
C GLN A 250 -22.53 -20.38 -20.99
N ILE A 251 -21.70 -20.31 -19.94
CA ILE A 251 -20.24 -20.56 -20.03
C ILE A 251 -19.96 -21.96 -20.57
N GLN A 252 -20.68 -22.98 -20.09
CA GLN A 252 -20.59 -24.34 -20.60
C GLN A 252 -20.97 -24.46 -22.07
N ARG A 253 -21.82 -23.58 -22.62
CA ARG A 253 -22.12 -23.53 -24.06
C ARG A 253 -21.14 -22.68 -24.87
N GLY A 254 -20.16 -22.05 -24.22
CA GLY A 254 -19.25 -21.09 -24.86
C GLY A 254 -19.93 -19.76 -25.21
N GLU A 255 -21.07 -19.47 -24.58
CA GLU A 255 -21.81 -18.22 -24.74
C GLU A 255 -21.28 -17.16 -23.76
N LYS A 256 -21.33 -15.88 -24.17
CA LYS A 256 -21.15 -14.78 -23.22
C LYS A 256 -22.31 -14.74 -22.24
N VAL A 257 -22.01 -14.51 -20.97
CA VAL A 257 -23.05 -14.39 -19.94
C VAL A 257 -23.80 -13.07 -20.14
N LYS A 258 -25.12 -13.16 -20.31
CA LYS A 258 -25.98 -11.99 -20.53
C LYS A 258 -26.41 -11.40 -19.19
N ARG A 259 -26.16 -10.10 -18.99
CA ARG A 259 -26.64 -9.34 -17.83
C ARG A 259 -27.29 -8.03 -18.27
N GLY A 260 -28.59 -7.90 -18.02
CA GLY A 260 -29.41 -6.75 -18.34
C GLY A 260 -29.73 -5.92 -17.10
N GLU A 261 -29.81 -4.62 -17.26
CA GLU A 261 -30.11 -3.67 -16.18
C GLU A 261 -30.76 -2.40 -16.77
N ILE A 262 -31.44 -1.64 -15.92
CA ILE A 262 -32.07 -0.35 -16.23
C ILE A 262 -31.55 0.80 -15.34
N GLN A 263 -30.50 0.53 -14.56
CA GLN A 263 -29.86 1.40 -13.56
C GLN A 263 -30.79 1.79 -12.41
N THR A 264 -31.55 0.80 -11.93
CA THR A 264 -32.45 0.98 -10.80
C THR A 264 -32.13 -0.04 -9.71
N VAL A 265 -31.86 0.46 -8.50
CA VAL A 265 -31.74 -0.38 -7.32
C VAL A 265 -33.11 -0.57 -6.72
N PHE A 266 -33.47 -1.84 -6.53
CA PHE A 266 -34.73 -2.26 -5.95
C PHE A 266 -34.50 -2.94 -4.60
N LYS A 267 -35.52 -2.91 -3.74
CA LYS A 267 -35.57 -3.70 -2.50
C LYS A 267 -36.90 -4.41 -2.35
N LEU A 268 -36.88 -5.55 -1.67
CA LEU A 268 -38.08 -6.20 -1.17
C LEU A 268 -38.61 -5.45 0.04
N LYS A 269 -39.91 -5.11 0.00
CA LYS A 269 -40.62 -4.39 1.05
C LYS A 269 -41.91 -5.15 1.41
N PRO A 270 -42.23 -5.32 2.69
CA PRO A 270 -43.45 -6.02 3.09
C PRO A 270 -44.70 -5.23 2.68
N PHE A 271 -45.84 -5.91 2.53
CA PHE A 271 -47.10 -5.29 2.13
C PHE A 271 -47.56 -4.14 3.03
N ASP A 272 -47.29 -4.17 4.34
CA ASP A 272 -47.64 -3.06 5.22
C ASP A 272 -46.86 -1.78 4.90
N GLU A 273 -45.60 -1.90 4.50
CA GLU A 273 -44.80 -0.78 4.04
C GLU A 273 -45.21 -0.33 2.63
N CYS A 274 -45.47 -1.26 1.72
CA CYS A 274 -45.95 -0.94 0.38
C CYS A 274 -47.28 -0.18 0.43
N ARG A 275 -48.20 -0.53 1.34
CA ARG A 275 -49.44 0.25 1.56
C ARG A 275 -49.17 1.70 1.96
N ARG A 276 -48.15 1.94 2.80
CA ARG A 276 -47.73 3.31 3.18
C ARG A 276 -47.10 4.08 2.01
N LEU A 277 -46.51 3.37 1.05
CA LEU A 277 -45.96 3.92 -0.20
C LEU A 277 -47.02 4.08 -1.31
N GLY A 278 -48.27 3.67 -1.06
CA GLY A 278 -49.37 3.84 -2.01
C GLY A 278 -49.81 2.56 -2.74
N LEU A 279 -49.46 1.36 -2.24
CA LEU A 279 -50.03 0.12 -2.79
C LEU A 279 -51.55 0.09 -2.56
N SER A 280 -52.33 0.01 -3.65
CA SER A 280 -53.78 -0.11 -3.60
C SER A 280 -54.24 -1.48 -3.09
N PRO A 281 -55.37 -1.56 -2.38
CA PRO A 281 -55.94 -2.83 -1.94
C PRO A 281 -56.22 -3.81 -3.09
N GLU A 282 -56.55 -3.30 -4.28
CA GLU A 282 -56.83 -4.08 -5.49
C GLU A 282 -55.56 -4.81 -5.96
N TRP A 283 -54.44 -4.10 -6.08
CA TRP A 283 -53.16 -4.71 -6.46
C TRP A 283 -52.61 -5.63 -5.38
N GLU A 284 -52.72 -5.28 -4.09
CA GLU A 284 -52.36 -6.20 -3.01
C GLU A 284 -53.16 -7.51 -3.10
N SER A 285 -54.47 -7.42 -3.36
CA SER A 285 -55.32 -8.60 -3.53
C SER A 285 -54.87 -9.47 -4.72
N VAL A 286 -54.52 -8.85 -5.86
CA VAL A 286 -54.00 -9.56 -7.04
C VAL A 286 -52.68 -10.26 -6.73
N LEU A 287 -51.73 -9.56 -6.10
CA LEU A 287 -50.41 -10.10 -5.77
C LEU A 287 -50.51 -11.28 -4.80
N ARG A 288 -51.25 -11.12 -3.69
CA ARG A 288 -51.45 -12.18 -2.69
C ARG A 288 -52.15 -13.42 -3.26
N LYS A 289 -53.06 -13.22 -4.21
CA LYS A 289 -53.76 -14.33 -4.88
C LYS A 289 -52.84 -15.07 -5.86
N SER A 290 -52.01 -14.34 -6.60
CA SER A 290 -51.08 -14.91 -7.58
C SER A 290 -49.87 -15.59 -6.92
N PHE A 291 -49.39 -15.06 -5.80
CA PHE A 291 -48.19 -15.52 -5.10
C PHE A 291 -48.50 -15.81 -3.62
N PRO A 292 -49.24 -16.89 -3.31
CA PRO A 292 -49.60 -17.23 -1.94
C PRO A 292 -48.35 -17.56 -1.12
N GLY A 293 -48.15 -16.86 0.00
CA GLY A 293 -47.00 -17.04 0.90
C GLY A 293 -45.83 -16.07 0.64
N GLU A 294 -45.92 -15.23 -0.38
CA GLU A 294 -45.03 -14.08 -0.54
C GLU A 294 -45.65 -12.88 0.17
N ASP A 295 -44.89 -12.27 1.09
CA ASP A 295 -45.33 -11.10 1.86
C ASP A 295 -44.63 -9.80 1.46
N ASN A 296 -43.73 -9.86 0.49
CA ASN A 296 -42.93 -8.74 0.01
C ASN A 296 -43.22 -8.41 -1.45
N VAL A 297 -43.01 -7.14 -1.81
CA VAL A 297 -43.09 -6.60 -3.18
C VAL A 297 -41.80 -5.84 -3.49
N ILE A 298 -41.44 -5.78 -4.77
CA ILE A 298 -40.26 -5.06 -5.25
C ILE A 298 -40.57 -3.57 -5.31
N VAL A 299 -39.73 -2.74 -4.70
CA VAL A 299 -39.85 -1.28 -4.68
C VAL A 299 -38.56 -0.64 -5.18
N ALA A 300 -38.67 0.35 -6.06
CA ALA A 300 -37.55 1.14 -6.53
C ALA A 300 -37.03 2.02 -5.38
N MET A 301 -35.73 1.92 -5.11
CA MET A 301 -35.07 2.65 -4.03
C MET A 301 -34.19 3.76 -4.57
N ASP A 302 -33.38 3.45 -5.57
CA ASP A 302 -32.47 4.41 -6.22
C ASP A 302 -32.64 4.29 -7.74
N VAL A 303 -32.86 5.39 -8.42
CA VAL A 303 -32.87 5.47 -9.89
C VAL A 303 -31.70 6.34 -10.30
N LEU A 304 -30.67 5.77 -10.93
CA LEU A 304 -29.46 6.54 -11.22
C LEU A 304 -29.70 7.59 -12.31
N PRO A 305 -29.13 8.80 -12.13
CA PRO A 305 -29.26 9.87 -13.11
C PRO A 305 -28.62 9.48 -14.44
N GLU A 306 -29.20 9.96 -15.54
CA GLU A 306 -28.82 9.67 -16.93
C GLU A 306 -28.91 8.18 -17.34
N GLY A 307 -29.43 7.32 -16.47
CA GLY A 307 -29.69 5.91 -16.76
C GLY A 307 -30.99 5.69 -17.55
N PRO A 308 -31.23 4.46 -18.08
CA PRO A 308 -32.44 4.17 -18.87
C PRO A 308 -33.78 4.40 -18.17
N SER A 309 -33.79 4.27 -16.84
CA SER A 309 -34.93 4.52 -15.96
C SER A 309 -35.06 5.96 -15.48
N ASP A 310 -34.05 6.81 -15.70
CA ASP A 310 -34.06 8.19 -15.22
C ASP A 310 -35.28 8.94 -15.77
N GLU A 311 -35.87 9.80 -14.94
CA GLU A 311 -37.15 10.50 -15.15
C GLU A 311 -38.40 9.62 -15.35
N LYS A 312 -38.25 8.32 -15.60
CA LYS A 312 -39.35 7.36 -15.84
C LYS A 312 -39.79 6.67 -14.56
N LEU A 313 -38.84 6.14 -13.81
CA LEU A 313 -39.07 5.59 -12.47
C LEU A 313 -38.70 6.62 -11.40
N LYS A 314 -39.26 6.46 -10.21
CA LYS A 314 -38.99 7.28 -9.03
C LYS A 314 -38.82 6.42 -7.79
N GLU A 315 -38.12 6.96 -6.80
CA GLU A 315 -37.98 6.32 -5.50
C GLU A 315 -39.37 6.11 -4.87
N GLY A 316 -39.61 4.90 -4.38
CA GLY A 316 -40.89 4.48 -3.82
C GLY A 316 -41.86 3.84 -4.82
N ASP A 317 -41.56 3.84 -6.13
CA ASP A 317 -42.37 3.14 -7.12
C ASP A 317 -42.43 1.64 -6.81
N ILE A 318 -43.65 1.11 -6.72
CA ILE A 318 -43.89 -0.30 -6.42
C ILE A 318 -44.03 -1.06 -7.74
N LEU A 319 -43.11 -1.98 -8.03
CA LEU A 319 -43.13 -2.77 -9.26
C LEU A 319 -44.28 -3.79 -9.23
N LEU A 320 -45.12 -3.75 -10.27
CA LEU A 320 -46.25 -4.68 -10.42
C LEU A 320 -46.03 -5.65 -11.57
N LYS A 321 -45.74 -5.12 -12.77
CA LYS A 321 -45.58 -5.95 -13.97
C LYS A 321 -44.41 -5.52 -14.84
N ILE A 322 -43.87 -6.49 -15.58
CA ILE A 322 -42.97 -6.25 -16.70
C ILE A 322 -43.48 -7.05 -17.90
N ASN A 323 -43.67 -6.39 -19.05
CA ASN A 323 -44.24 -6.97 -20.27
C ASN A 323 -45.59 -7.69 -20.05
N GLY A 324 -46.39 -7.22 -19.09
CA GLY A 324 -47.69 -7.79 -18.72
C GLY A 324 -47.64 -8.92 -17.70
N ASP A 325 -46.46 -9.49 -17.41
CA ASP A 325 -46.27 -10.52 -16.37
C ASP A 325 -46.13 -9.87 -14.99
N LEU A 326 -46.76 -10.42 -13.96
CA LEU A 326 -46.55 -9.98 -12.57
C LEU A 326 -45.14 -10.34 -12.08
N VAL A 327 -44.47 -9.41 -11.39
CA VAL A 327 -43.09 -9.60 -10.93
C VAL A 327 -42.95 -9.19 -9.45
N THR A 328 -42.73 -10.17 -8.57
CA THR A 328 -42.52 -9.98 -7.12
C THR A 328 -41.15 -10.47 -6.64
N GLN A 329 -40.41 -11.19 -7.48
CA GLN A 329 -39.13 -11.81 -7.13
C GLN A 329 -37.98 -11.30 -8.01
N PHE A 330 -36.81 -11.09 -7.40
CA PHE A 330 -35.62 -10.66 -8.13
C PHE A 330 -35.17 -11.66 -9.20
N LEU A 331 -35.35 -12.97 -8.97
CA LEU A 331 -35.03 -13.98 -9.96
C LEU A 331 -35.78 -13.72 -11.28
N ARG A 332 -37.11 -13.52 -11.21
CA ARG A 332 -37.93 -13.25 -12.38
C ARG A 332 -37.59 -11.89 -13.02
N LEU A 333 -37.34 -10.87 -12.21
CA LEU A 333 -36.91 -9.55 -12.68
C LEU A 333 -35.61 -9.64 -13.49
N ASN A 334 -34.59 -10.30 -12.94
CA ASN A 334 -33.29 -10.47 -13.58
C ASN A 334 -33.44 -11.29 -14.88
N GLU A 335 -34.18 -12.40 -14.88
CA GLU A 335 -34.44 -13.18 -16.11
C GLU A 335 -35.05 -12.35 -17.25
N ILE A 336 -36.01 -11.47 -16.93
CA ILE A 336 -36.65 -10.60 -17.92
C ILE A 336 -35.62 -9.61 -18.47
N PHE A 337 -34.85 -8.94 -17.62
CA PHE A 337 -33.83 -7.99 -18.08
C PHE A 337 -32.73 -8.68 -18.91
N ASP A 338 -32.18 -9.79 -18.42
CA ASP A 338 -31.10 -10.52 -19.09
C ASP A 338 -31.52 -11.06 -20.48
N SER A 339 -32.82 -11.34 -20.67
CA SER A 339 -33.39 -11.79 -21.95
C SER A 339 -33.73 -10.65 -22.93
N ASN A 340 -33.77 -9.40 -22.45
CA ASN A 340 -34.21 -8.22 -23.20
C ASN A 340 -33.13 -7.15 -23.34
N ILE A 341 -31.85 -7.47 -23.13
CA ILE A 341 -30.72 -6.58 -23.43
C ILE A 341 -30.85 -6.01 -24.86
N GLY A 342 -30.72 -4.68 -24.97
CA GLY A 342 -30.88 -3.92 -26.22
C GLY A 342 -32.34 -3.72 -26.66
N LYS A 343 -33.33 -4.14 -25.85
CA LYS A 343 -34.76 -4.01 -26.13
C LYS A 343 -35.45 -3.22 -25.03
N THR A 344 -36.59 -2.64 -25.39
CA THR A 344 -37.47 -1.97 -24.46
C THR A 344 -38.38 -2.97 -23.75
N VAL A 345 -38.50 -2.85 -22.45
CA VAL A 345 -39.49 -3.56 -21.62
C VAL A 345 -40.53 -2.57 -21.13
N ARG A 346 -41.78 -3.02 -21.06
CA ARG A 346 -42.88 -2.23 -20.53
C ARG A 346 -43.06 -2.51 -19.05
N ILE A 347 -42.82 -1.51 -18.21
CA ILE A 347 -42.85 -1.65 -16.76
C ILE A 347 -44.08 -0.92 -16.22
N LEU A 348 -44.92 -1.65 -15.49
CA LEU A 348 -46.04 -1.09 -14.74
C LEU A 348 -45.65 -1.00 -13.27
N VAL A 349 -45.69 0.21 -12.73
CA VAL A 349 -45.48 0.49 -11.31
C VAL A 349 -46.71 1.15 -10.71
N GLN A 350 -46.84 1.07 -9.39
CA GLN A 350 -47.78 1.87 -8.62
C GLN A 350 -47.03 2.99 -7.90
N ARG A 351 -47.38 4.23 -8.21
CA ARG A 351 -46.81 5.46 -7.66
C ARG A 351 -47.92 6.26 -6.98
N ASP A 352 -47.84 6.43 -5.66
CA ASP A 352 -48.86 7.17 -4.88
C ASP A 352 -50.31 6.70 -5.13
N GLY A 353 -50.52 5.39 -5.34
CA GLY A 353 -51.82 4.80 -5.63
C GLY A 353 -52.26 4.85 -7.10
N GLN A 354 -51.46 5.43 -7.99
CA GLN A 354 -51.74 5.51 -9.42
C GLN A 354 -50.87 4.54 -10.22
N ASP A 355 -51.49 3.89 -11.19
CA ASP A 355 -50.80 3.03 -12.15
C ASP A 355 -50.02 3.89 -13.15
N VAL A 356 -48.71 3.70 -13.20
CA VAL A 356 -47.80 4.37 -14.13
C VAL A 356 -47.12 3.31 -14.98
N GLU A 357 -47.23 3.42 -16.29
CA GLU A 357 -46.65 2.48 -17.24
C GLU A 357 -45.60 3.17 -18.10
N GLU A 358 -44.37 2.65 -18.08
CA GLU A 358 -43.23 3.24 -18.77
C GLU A 358 -42.52 2.22 -19.65
N ASP A 359 -42.04 2.69 -20.81
CA ASP A 359 -41.26 1.90 -21.75
C ASP A 359 -39.75 2.20 -21.52
N ILE A 360 -39.02 1.21 -20.97
CA ILE A 360 -37.63 1.37 -20.50
C ILE A 360 -36.68 0.47 -21.28
N LEU A 361 -35.58 1.02 -21.79
CA LEU A 361 -34.54 0.25 -22.49
C LEU A 361 -33.73 -0.56 -21.47
N VAL A 362 -33.59 -1.86 -21.71
CA VAL A 362 -32.66 -2.69 -20.95
C VAL A 362 -31.30 -2.62 -21.62
N GLN A 363 -30.29 -2.12 -20.91
CA GLN A 363 -28.92 -2.03 -21.41
C GLN A 363 -28.11 -3.28 -21.01
N ASP A 364 -26.95 -3.47 -21.64
CA ASP A 364 -25.99 -4.49 -21.21
C ASP A 364 -25.19 -3.97 -20.02
N LEU A 365 -25.31 -4.66 -18.88
CA LEU A 365 -24.61 -4.32 -17.65
C LEU A 365 -23.08 -4.45 -17.80
N CYS A 366 -22.61 -5.34 -18.68
CA CYS A 366 -21.20 -5.48 -18.96
C CYS A 366 -20.61 -4.27 -19.71
N GLU A 367 -21.41 -3.50 -20.46
CA GLU A 367 -20.96 -2.31 -21.19
C GLU A 367 -20.73 -1.10 -20.28
N ILE A 368 -21.43 -1.02 -19.14
CA ILE A 368 -21.26 0.04 -18.13
C ILE A 368 -20.38 -0.39 -16.93
N THR A 369 -19.67 -1.51 -17.09
CA THR A 369 -18.70 -2.02 -16.12
C THR A 369 -17.31 -1.91 -16.72
N PRO A 370 -16.35 -1.25 -16.07
CA PRO A 370 -15.03 -1.04 -16.65
C PRO A 370 -14.34 -2.39 -16.90
N ASP A 371 -13.76 -2.50 -18.08
CA ASP A 371 -13.01 -3.67 -18.54
C ASP A 371 -11.58 -3.33 -18.97
N ARG A 372 -11.21 -2.07 -18.79
CA ARG A 372 -9.91 -1.51 -19.17
C ARG A 372 -9.49 -0.41 -18.22
N PHE A 373 -8.19 -0.19 -18.11
CA PHE A 373 -7.64 0.97 -17.42
C PHE A 373 -6.35 1.43 -18.11
N VAL A 374 -6.03 2.72 -17.99
CA VAL A 374 -4.74 3.26 -18.42
C VAL A 374 -3.88 3.61 -17.22
N THR A 375 -2.57 3.37 -17.34
CA THR A 375 -1.58 3.86 -16.38
C THR A 375 -0.80 5.04 -16.95
N VAL A 376 -0.67 6.10 -16.15
CA VAL A 376 0.16 7.28 -16.45
C VAL A 376 0.88 7.71 -15.17
N GLY A 377 2.21 7.75 -15.18
CA GLY A 377 2.98 8.17 -13.99
C GLY A 377 2.61 7.37 -12.74
N ALA A 378 2.48 6.05 -12.85
CA ALA A 378 2.01 5.10 -11.81
C ALA A 378 0.56 5.25 -11.29
N ALA A 379 -0.19 6.22 -11.79
CA ALA A 379 -1.62 6.37 -11.52
C ALA A 379 -2.44 5.43 -12.41
N CYS A 380 -3.63 5.04 -11.96
CA CYS A 380 -4.56 4.14 -12.67
C CYS A 380 -5.90 4.85 -12.90
N PHE A 381 -6.33 4.91 -14.17
CA PHE A 381 -7.56 5.57 -14.60
C PHE A 381 -8.45 4.59 -15.36
N HIS A 382 -9.75 4.60 -15.09
CA HIS A 382 -10.74 3.83 -15.85
C HIS A 382 -12.09 4.55 -15.87
N ASP A 383 -13.03 4.07 -16.69
CA ASP A 383 -14.40 4.58 -16.71
C ASP A 383 -15.10 4.28 -15.37
N LEU A 384 -15.95 5.18 -14.88
CA LEU A 384 -16.71 4.99 -13.63
C LEU A 384 -17.61 3.75 -13.73
N SER A 385 -17.51 2.84 -12.76
CA SER A 385 -18.34 1.63 -12.73
C SER A 385 -19.74 1.88 -12.20
N TYR A 386 -20.68 1.03 -12.59
CA TYR A 386 -22.01 1.00 -12.00
C TYR A 386 -22.01 0.82 -10.48
N GLN A 387 -21.07 0.04 -9.93
CA GLN A 387 -20.94 -0.16 -8.48
C GLN A 387 -20.62 1.15 -7.74
N VAL A 388 -19.64 1.92 -8.23
CA VAL A 388 -19.29 3.21 -7.64
C VAL A 388 -20.38 4.24 -7.90
N ALA A 389 -20.93 4.26 -9.13
CA ALA A 389 -22.01 5.16 -9.52
C ALA A 389 -23.26 4.96 -8.65
N GLN A 390 -23.65 3.71 -8.41
CA GLN A 390 -24.77 3.36 -7.55
C GLN A 390 -24.55 3.84 -6.12
N ARG A 391 -23.37 3.57 -5.56
CA ARG A 391 -23.04 3.91 -4.17
C ARG A 391 -23.12 5.41 -3.88
N TYR A 392 -22.74 6.24 -4.85
CA TYR A 392 -22.69 7.69 -4.69
C TYR A 392 -23.76 8.45 -5.48
N PHE A 393 -24.73 7.74 -6.06
CA PHE A 393 -25.82 8.31 -6.85
C PHE A 393 -25.31 9.20 -8.01
N LEU A 394 -24.40 8.65 -8.81
CA LEU A 394 -23.76 9.31 -9.94
C LEU A 394 -24.20 8.68 -11.27
N PRO A 395 -24.12 9.41 -12.40
CA PRO A 395 -24.29 8.79 -13.71
C PRO A 395 -23.10 7.88 -14.02
N CYS A 396 -23.34 6.75 -14.71
CA CYS A 396 -22.30 5.77 -15.05
C CYS A 396 -21.38 6.24 -16.20
N ARG A 397 -20.65 7.34 -16.01
CA ARG A 397 -19.70 7.91 -16.98
C ARG A 397 -18.59 8.72 -16.30
N GLY A 398 -17.57 9.07 -17.08
CA GLY A 398 -16.45 9.88 -16.62
C GLY A 398 -15.22 9.05 -16.23
N VAL A 399 -14.12 9.75 -16.00
CA VAL A 399 -12.81 9.14 -15.72
C VAL A 399 -12.58 9.09 -14.23
N TYR A 400 -12.55 7.88 -13.69
CA TYR A 400 -12.32 7.58 -12.29
C TYR A 400 -10.85 7.20 -12.04
N VAL A 401 -10.30 7.67 -10.92
CA VAL A 401 -8.92 7.35 -10.50
C VAL A 401 -8.95 6.35 -9.34
N SER A 402 -8.55 5.11 -9.63
CA SER A 402 -8.47 4.03 -8.63
C SER A 402 -7.17 4.05 -7.81
N LYS A 403 -6.11 4.63 -8.37
CA LYS A 403 -4.82 4.85 -7.71
C LYS A 403 -4.22 6.14 -8.23
N SER A 404 -3.99 7.11 -7.35
CA SER A 404 -3.46 8.43 -7.76
C SER A 404 -1.95 8.42 -8.06
N GLY A 405 -1.14 7.58 -7.40
CA GLY A 405 0.33 7.59 -7.62
C GLY A 405 0.95 9.00 -7.48
N PRO A 406 2.04 9.31 -8.21
CA PRO A 406 2.56 10.67 -8.42
C PRO A 406 1.57 11.68 -9.00
N PHE A 407 0.53 11.23 -9.73
CA PHE A 407 -0.60 12.06 -10.17
C PHE A 407 -1.50 12.35 -8.96
N HIS A 408 -1.01 13.18 -8.04
CA HIS A 408 -1.59 13.34 -6.72
C HIS A 408 -2.19 14.74 -6.55
N PRO A 409 -3.46 14.97 -6.95
CA PRO A 409 -4.13 16.23 -6.63
C PRO A 409 -4.48 16.33 -5.14
N THR A 410 -4.72 15.19 -4.47
CA THR A 410 -5.07 15.08 -3.05
C THR A 410 -4.67 13.71 -2.48
N HIS A 411 -4.66 13.59 -1.15
CA HIS A 411 -4.31 12.37 -0.39
C HIS A 411 -5.26 11.18 -0.60
N ASP A 412 -6.48 11.42 -1.10
CA ASP A 412 -7.48 10.38 -1.26
C ASP A 412 -7.45 9.77 -2.66
N ASN A 413 -7.75 8.48 -2.73
CA ASN A 413 -8.21 7.84 -3.97
C ASN A 413 -9.71 8.19 -4.15
N TYR A 414 -10.39 7.71 -5.20
CA TYR A 414 -11.84 8.00 -5.45
C TYR A 414 -12.18 9.40 -6.01
N ILE A 415 -11.36 9.90 -6.93
CA ILE A 415 -11.62 11.16 -7.64
C ILE A 415 -12.13 10.92 -9.07
N MET A 416 -12.95 11.85 -9.53
CA MET A 416 -13.42 11.96 -10.91
C MET A 416 -12.72 13.11 -11.62
N VAL A 417 -12.14 12.85 -12.79
CA VAL A 417 -11.40 13.85 -13.57
C VAL A 417 -12.35 14.50 -14.59
N ASP A 418 -12.58 15.81 -14.45
CA ASP A 418 -13.42 16.60 -15.35
C ASP A 418 -12.62 17.19 -16.53
N SER A 419 -11.41 17.67 -16.26
CA SER A 419 -10.51 18.17 -17.30
C SER A 419 -9.05 18.05 -16.91
N VAL A 420 -8.19 17.90 -17.92
CA VAL A 420 -6.73 17.92 -17.79
C VAL A 420 -6.19 18.97 -18.75
N ASN A 421 -5.29 19.83 -18.25
CA ASN A 421 -4.67 20.90 -19.03
C ASN A 421 -5.70 21.74 -19.82
N HIS A 422 -6.78 22.12 -19.13
CA HIS A 422 -7.92 22.87 -19.68
C HIS A 422 -8.73 22.17 -20.79
N LYS A 423 -8.44 20.90 -21.11
CA LYS A 423 -9.20 20.08 -22.06
C LYS A 423 -10.12 19.12 -21.28
N LYS A 424 -11.41 19.06 -21.66
CA LYS A 424 -12.41 18.18 -21.03
C LYS A 424 -12.08 16.70 -21.27
N THR A 425 -12.37 15.86 -20.27
CA THR A 425 -12.13 14.41 -20.31
C THR A 425 -13.40 13.65 -19.92
N PRO A 426 -14.43 13.63 -20.78
CA PRO A 426 -15.72 13.01 -20.47
C PRO A 426 -15.67 11.48 -20.34
N ASP A 427 -14.65 10.84 -20.90
CA ASP A 427 -14.43 9.41 -20.93
C ASP A 427 -12.92 9.09 -20.97
N LEU A 428 -12.57 7.81 -20.80
CA LEU A 428 -11.19 7.36 -20.77
C LEU A 428 -10.43 7.62 -22.08
N ASP A 429 -11.11 7.57 -23.24
CA ASP A 429 -10.47 7.78 -24.54
C ASP A 429 -10.06 9.24 -24.75
N ALA A 430 -10.94 10.18 -24.38
CA ALA A 430 -10.64 11.60 -24.39
C ALA A 430 -9.49 11.92 -23.42
N PHE A 431 -9.49 11.33 -22.23
CA PHE A 431 -8.37 11.45 -21.28
C PHE A 431 -7.06 10.97 -21.90
N VAL A 432 -7.04 9.79 -22.52
CA VAL A 432 -5.87 9.25 -23.20
C VAL A 432 -5.35 10.22 -24.26
N GLN A 433 -6.21 10.77 -25.12
CA GLN A 433 -5.76 11.73 -26.14
C GLN A 433 -5.16 12.99 -25.53
N VAL A 434 -5.74 13.52 -24.45
CA VAL A 434 -5.18 14.69 -23.76
C VAL A 434 -3.80 14.37 -23.16
N MET A 435 -3.66 13.21 -22.52
CA MET A 435 -2.40 12.82 -21.87
C MET A 435 -1.26 12.54 -22.86
N ARG A 436 -1.56 12.09 -24.09
CA ARG A 436 -0.54 11.86 -25.14
C ARG A 436 0.27 13.10 -25.46
N ASP A 437 -0.37 14.27 -25.44
CA ASP A 437 0.22 15.56 -25.84
C ASP A 437 1.02 16.23 -24.71
N ILE A 438 1.03 15.67 -23.49
CA ILE A 438 1.66 16.31 -22.34
C ILE A 438 3.13 15.85 -22.21
N PRO A 439 4.09 16.79 -22.23
CA PRO A 439 5.51 16.52 -21.98
C PRO A 439 5.80 15.92 -20.60
N ASP A 440 6.88 15.16 -20.51
CA ASP A 440 7.48 14.81 -19.23
C ASP A 440 7.83 16.07 -18.40
N ARG A 441 7.76 15.96 -17.07
CA ARG A 441 7.98 17.04 -16.09
C ARG A 441 7.05 18.26 -16.25
N ALA A 442 6.03 18.18 -17.12
CA ALA A 442 5.03 19.23 -17.23
C ALA A 442 4.15 19.26 -15.99
N ARG A 443 3.78 20.47 -15.56
CA ARG A 443 2.76 20.68 -14.54
C ARG A 443 1.45 21.08 -15.20
N VAL A 444 0.40 20.31 -14.95
CA VAL A 444 -0.89 20.50 -15.61
C VAL A 444 -1.98 20.77 -14.59
N ALA A 445 -2.79 21.80 -14.88
CA ALA A 445 -3.99 22.06 -14.12
C ALA A 445 -5.03 20.97 -14.43
N ILE A 446 -5.56 20.35 -13.39
CA ILE A 446 -6.67 19.40 -13.48
C ILE A 446 -7.87 19.94 -12.72
N LYS A 447 -9.06 19.69 -13.25
CA LYS A 447 -10.31 19.86 -12.51
C LYS A 447 -10.85 18.49 -12.16
N PHE A 448 -11.21 18.32 -10.90
CA PHE A 448 -11.68 17.04 -10.37
C PHE A 448 -12.70 17.26 -9.25
N TRP A 449 -13.38 16.20 -8.87
CA TRP A 449 -14.30 16.17 -7.72
C TRP A 449 -14.25 14.80 -7.07
N TYR A 450 -14.60 14.72 -5.78
CA TYR A 450 -14.68 13.45 -5.07
C TYR A 450 -16.03 12.80 -5.31
N VAL A 451 -16.07 11.48 -5.46
CA VAL A 451 -17.32 10.75 -5.73
C VAL A 451 -18.41 11.00 -4.69
N TRP A 452 -18.07 11.23 -3.41
CA TRP A 452 -19.03 11.57 -2.34
C TRP A 452 -19.44 13.04 -2.28
N GLU A 453 -18.79 13.92 -3.06
CA GLU A 453 -19.07 15.36 -3.14
C GLU A 453 -19.07 15.87 -4.60
N PRO A 454 -19.99 15.37 -5.45
CA PRO A 454 -20.01 15.69 -6.88
C PRO A 454 -20.25 17.16 -7.20
N GLN A 455 -20.84 17.91 -6.28
CA GLN A 455 -21.14 19.34 -6.45
C GLN A 455 -19.93 20.25 -6.22
N THR A 456 -18.84 19.74 -5.65
CA THR A 456 -17.65 20.53 -5.28
C THR A 456 -16.51 20.25 -6.24
N VAL A 457 -16.47 21.00 -7.34
CA VAL A 457 -15.35 20.95 -8.30
C VAL A 457 -14.13 21.66 -7.71
N ARG A 458 -13.02 20.94 -7.70
CA ARG A 458 -11.71 21.39 -7.22
C ARG A 458 -10.75 21.54 -8.38
N THR A 459 -9.73 22.36 -8.19
CA THR A 459 -8.62 22.51 -9.15
C THR A 459 -7.32 22.23 -8.42
N ALA A 460 -6.46 21.40 -9.03
CA ALA A 460 -5.11 21.16 -8.56
C ALA A 460 -4.13 21.23 -9.73
N VAL A 461 -2.86 21.46 -9.43
CA VAL A 461 -1.77 21.35 -10.41
C VAL A 461 -0.97 20.11 -10.07
N VAL A 462 -0.88 19.18 -11.02
CA VAL A 462 -0.18 17.90 -10.83
C VAL A 462 1.03 17.79 -11.76
N PRO A 463 2.16 17.23 -11.28
CA PRO A 463 3.30 16.93 -12.12
C PRO A 463 3.04 15.67 -12.96
N ILE A 464 3.53 15.66 -14.20
CA ILE A 464 3.48 14.50 -15.09
C ILE A 464 4.87 13.85 -15.13
N ASP A 465 4.96 12.63 -14.61
CA ASP A 465 6.17 11.81 -14.63
C ASP A 465 6.11 10.79 -15.77
N ARG A 466 6.99 10.98 -16.75
CA ARG A 466 7.21 10.06 -17.88
C ARG A 466 8.69 9.77 -18.10
N HIS A 467 9.56 9.97 -17.10
CA HIS A 467 10.97 9.58 -17.18
C HIS A 467 11.27 8.38 -16.28
N TRP A 468 10.66 8.28 -15.10
CA TRP A 468 10.68 7.05 -14.30
C TRP A 468 9.66 6.03 -14.79
N PHE A 469 8.52 6.53 -15.25
CA PHE A 469 7.37 5.75 -15.73
C PHE A 469 7.02 6.12 -17.17
N GLN A 470 7.91 5.71 -18.08
CA GLN A 470 8.01 6.16 -19.47
C GLN A 470 6.75 5.91 -20.30
N ARG A 471 6.16 4.73 -20.16
CA ARG A 471 5.11 4.26 -21.07
C ARG A 471 3.73 4.50 -20.48
N MET A 472 2.87 5.13 -21.27
CA MET A 472 1.43 5.11 -21.01
C MET A 472 0.87 3.77 -21.48
N LYS A 473 0.40 2.93 -20.57
CA LYS A 473 -0.04 1.56 -20.87
C LYS A 473 -1.54 1.43 -20.68
N MET A 474 -2.23 0.92 -21.69
CA MET A 474 -3.63 0.49 -21.59
C MET A 474 -3.67 -1.00 -21.30
N PHE A 475 -4.40 -1.37 -20.26
CA PHE A 475 -4.69 -2.75 -19.89
C PHE A 475 -6.14 -3.04 -20.26
N LYS A 476 -6.38 -4.11 -21.01
CA LYS A 476 -7.71 -4.56 -21.43
C LYS A 476 -7.97 -5.98 -20.95
N ARG A 477 -9.12 -6.22 -20.33
CA ARG A 477 -9.54 -7.53 -19.82
C ARG A 477 -9.66 -8.54 -20.97
N ASN A 478 -9.08 -9.72 -20.80
CA ASN A 478 -9.24 -10.85 -21.72
C ASN A 478 -9.62 -12.12 -20.95
N ASP A 479 -10.93 -12.35 -20.83
CA ASP A 479 -11.50 -13.50 -20.10
C ASP A 479 -11.27 -14.85 -20.82
N THR A 480 -10.76 -14.85 -22.06
CA THR A 480 -10.41 -16.08 -22.78
C THR A 480 -9.07 -16.63 -22.32
N THR A 481 -8.08 -15.74 -22.15
CA THR A 481 -6.73 -16.09 -21.73
C THR A 481 -6.53 -15.95 -20.22
N GLY A 482 -7.45 -15.25 -19.54
CA GLY A 482 -7.36 -14.98 -18.11
C GLY A 482 -6.37 -13.88 -17.73
N VAL A 483 -5.78 -13.24 -18.74
CA VAL A 483 -4.79 -12.18 -18.55
C VAL A 483 -5.33 -10.83 -19.05
N TRP A 484 -4.68 -9.75 -18.65
CA TRP A 484 -5.00 -8.41 -19.17
C TRP A 484 -4.02 -8.05 -20.28
N ASP A 485 -4.53 -7.85 -21.49
CA ASP A 485 -3.74 -7.49 -22.66
C ASP A 485 -3.22 -6.05 -22.50
N VAL A 486 -1.94 -5.84 -22.81
CA VAL A 486 -1.25 -4.57 -22.58
C VAL A 486 -0.88 -3.92 -23.91
N GLU A 487 -1.26 -2.66 -24.06
CA GLU A 487 -0.98 -1.82 -25.24
C GLU A 487 -0.23 -0.57 -24.79
N VAL A 488 0.94 -0.29 -25.39
CA VAL A 488 1.67 0.97 -25.17
C VAL A 488 1.03 2.05 -26.05
N LEU A 489 0.43 3.04 -25.42
CA LEU A 489 -0.36 4.06 -26.12
C LEU A 489 0.45 5.24 -26.64
N ALA A 490 1.59 5.55 -26.01
CA ALA A 490 2.50 6.61 -26.42
C ALA A 490 3.86 6.51 -25.69
N GLU A 491 4.92 6.89 -26.41
CA GLU A 491 6.26 7.13 -25.86
C GLU A 491 6.34 8.51 -25.17
N PRO A 492 7.26 8.70 -24.20
CA PRO A 492 7.38 9.94 -23.44
C PRO A 492 7.82 11.11 -24.34
N LEU A 493 7.07 12.21 -24.28
CA LEU A 493 7.48 13.47 -24.88
C LEU A 493 8.56 14.12 -24.01
N PRO A 494 9.65 14.65 -24.60
CA PRO A 494 10.77 15.19 -23.83
C PRO A 494 10.37 16.40 -23.00
N ALA A 495 10.97 16.52 -21.81
CA ALA A 495 10.73 17.65 -20.92
C ALA A 495 11.12 18.98 -21.58
N VAL A 496 10.26 19.99 -21.38
CA VAL A 496 10.51 21.36 -21.88
C VAL A 496 11.28 22.12 -20.82
N ARG A 497 12.42 22.72 -21.19
CA ARG A 497 13.19 23.56 -20.27
C ARG A 497 12.33 24.76 -19.82
N PRO A 498 12.15 24.98 -18.51
CA PRO A 498 11.38 26.13 -18.03
C PRO A 498 12.07 27.44 -18.44
N PRO A 499 11.31 28.49 -18.76
CA PRO A 499 11.87 29.82 -18.94
C PRO A 499 12.38 30.38 -17.60
N PRO A 500 13.33 31.34 -17.60
CA PRO A 500 13.63 32.13 -16.42
C PRO A 500 12.38 32.86 -15.94
N LEU A 501 12.13 32.81 -14.63
CA LEU A 501 10.98 33.47 -14.00
C LEU A 501 11.44 34.42 -12.90
N SER A 502 10.78 35.59 -12.83
CA SER A 502 11.06 36.59 -11.81
C SER A 502 10.22 36.36 -10.55
N ALA A 503 10.80 36.55 -9.38
CA ALA A 503 10.15 36.43 -8.08
C ALA A 503 10.47 37.62 -7.17
N SER A 504 9.49 38.06 -6.38
CA SER A 504 9.71 39.00 -5.29
C SER A 504 9.53 38.26 -3.96
N PHE A 505 10.53 38.36 -3.08
CA PHE A 505 10.34 37.95 -1.69
C PHE A 505 9.51 39.00 -0.98
N ASP A 506 8.45 38.56 -0.31
CA ASP A 506 7.71 39.43 0.60
C ASP A 506 8.67 39.96 1.67
N ALA A 507 8.60 41.27 1.92
CA ALA A 507 9.31 41.83 3.05
C ALA A 507 8.68 41.25 4.32
N LEU A 508 9.49 40.70 5.22
CA LEU A 508 9.06 40.40 6.58
C LEU A 508 8.88 41.71 7.35
N GLU A 509 7.87 42.49 6.97
CA GLU A 509 7.59 43.84 7.49
C GLU A 509 7.35 43.84 9.01
N HIS A 510 7.00 42.68 9.58
CA HIS A 510 6.74 42.49 10.99
C HIS A 510 7.99 42.18 11.84
N ILE A 511 9.14 41.86 11.22
CA ILE A 511 10.39 41.63 11.95
C ILE A 511 11.13 42.97 12.08
N ALA A 512 11.20 43.47 13.32
CA ALA A 512 11.87 44.74 13.63
C ALA A 512 13.37 44.76 13.29
N GLN A 513 14.03 43.59 13.30
CA GLN A 513 15.45 43.42 13.01
C GLN A 513 15.65 43.06 11.52
N ARG A 514 16.17 44.02 10.76
CA ARG A 514 16.34 43.91 9.31
C ARG A 514 17.25 42.76 8.90
N GLU A 515 18.31 42.52 9.66
CA GLU A 515 19.32 41.49 9.40
C GLU A 515 18.71 40.09 9.50
N ILE A 516 17.77 39.89 10.44
CA ILE A 516 17.03 38.64 10.59
C ILE A 516 16.00 38.49 9.47
N ALA A 517 15.30 39.57 9.12
CA ALA A 517 14.33 39.55 8.01
C ALA A 517 14.96 39.13 6.67
N GLU A 518 16.23 39.49 6.44
CA GLU A 518 16.93 39.17 5.20
C GLU A 518 17.21 37.66 5.00
N ILE A 519 17.14 36.83 6.06
CA ILE A 519 17.33 35.38 5.93
C ILE A 519 16.20 34.71 5.12
N ALA A 520 15.02 35.34 5.02
CA ALA A 520 13.92 34.86 4.19
C ALA A 520 14.31 34.63 2.74
N ARG A 521 15.22 35.48 2.22
CA ARG A 521 15.75 35.39 0.85
C ARG A 521 16.68 34.21 0.63
N SER A 522 17.02 33.49 1.70
CA SER A 522 17.82 32.29 1.67
C SER A 522 16.96 31.03 1.86
N PHE A 523 15.67 31.13 2.18
CA PHE A 523 14.79 29.96 2.31
C PHE A 523 14.18 29.58 0.96
N VAL A 524 14.03 28.28 0.74
CA VAL A 524 13.46 27.70 -0.49
C VAL A 524 12.71 26.42 -0.15
N HIS A 525 11.52 26.23 -0.71
CA HIS A 525 10.80 24.97 -0.55
C HIS A 525 11.44 23.88 -1.38
N VAL A 526 11.52 22.69 -0.82
CA VAL A 526 12.09 21.52 -1.46
C VAL A 526 11.04 20.42 -1.47
N ARG A 527 10.71 19.97 -2.68
CA ARG A 527 9.91 18.77 -2.89
C ARG A 527 10.80 17.65 -3.40
N PHE A 528 10.79 16.54 -2.68
CA PHE A 528 11.42 15.29 -3.06
C PHE A 528 10.36 14.32 -3.60
N SER A 529 10.65 13.62 -4.69
CA SER A 529 9.87 12.45 -5.11
C SER A 529 10.76 11.30 -5.58
N SER A 530 10.48 10.08 -5.13
CA SER A 530 11.23 8.87 -5.54
C SER A 530 10.33 7.84 -6.25
N PRO A 531 10.84 7.19 -7.32
CA PRO A 531 10.14 6.09 -7.97
C PRO A 531 10.18 4.78 -7.16
N VAL A 532 11.09 4.65 -6.19
CA VAL A 532 11.28 3.42 -5.39
C VAL A 532 11.61 3.76 -3.94
N LEU A 533 10.96 3.08 -2.99
CA LEU A 533 11.28 3.19 -1.57
C LEU A 533 12.55 2.37 -1.24
N ILE A 534 13.62 3.07 -0.92
CA ILE A 534 14.94 2.53 -0.56
C ILE A 534 15.44 3.09 0.77
N ASP A 535 16.50 2.53 1.34
CA ASP A 535 17.14 2.97 2.59
C ASP A 535 16.16 3.11 3.78
N GLY A 536 15.13 2.26 3.81
CA GLY A 536 14.10 2.24 4.86
C GLY A 536 13.10 3.40 4.83
N GLN A 537 12.98 4.14 3.72
CA GLN A 537 12.02 5.24 3.56
C GLN A 537 10.57 4.85 3.84
N SER A 538 9.83 5.76 4.46
CA SER A 538 8.40 5.65 4.80
C SER A 538 7.48 6.10 3.66
N THR A 539 7.86 7.15 2.92
CA THR A 539 7.03 7.78 1.88
C THR A 539 7.84 8.12 0.63
N ARG A 540 7.15 8.21 -0.50
CA ARG A 540 7.74 8.54 -1.81
C ARG A 540 7.88 10.03 -2.05
N ILE A 541 7.01 10.84 -1.44
CA ILE A 541 6.98 12.29 -1.58
C ILE A 541 7.28 12.88 -0.22
N LYS A 542 8.18 13.85 -0.18
CA LYS A 542 8.50 14.61 1.02
C LYS A 542 8.61 16.09 0.67
N LEU A 543 8.19 16.92 1.62
CA LEU A 543 8.21 18.38 1.52
C LEU A 543 9.00 18.92 2.71
N GLY A 544 9.70 20.03 2.52
CA GLY A 544 10.34 20.77 3.60
C GLY A 544 11.15 21.95 3.06
N MET A 545 11.82 22.70 3.93
CA MET A 545 12.62 23.84 3.49
C MET A 545 14.10 23.52 3.43
N GLY A 546 14.72 24.06 2.39
CA GLY A 546 16.16 24.22 2.28
C GLY A 546 16.60 25.65 2.60
N LEU A 547 17.88 25.80 2.89
CA LEU A 547 18.56 27.07 3.06
C LEU A 547 19.65 27.22 1.99
N VAL A 548 19.62 28.30 1.22
CA VAL A 548 20.61 28.60 0.19
C VAL A 548 21.95 28.87 0.84
N VAL A 549 22.95 28.03 0.53
CA VAL A 549 24.33 28.16 1.03
C VAL A 549 25.23 28.88 0.04
N ASN A 550 24.88 28.85 -1.25
CA ASN A 550 25.57 29.59 -2.29
C ASN A 550 24.60 29.90 -3.44
N ALA A 551 24.14 31.15 -3.53
CA ALA A 551 23.21 31.59 -4.57
C ALA A 551 23.83 31.56 -5.98
N ASP A 552 25.10 31.96 -6.13
CA ASP A 552 25.78 32.05 -7.43
C ASP A 552 25.92 30.69 -8.15
N ARG A 553 26.10 29.62 -7.38
CA ARG A 553 26.21 28.24 -7.88
C ARG A 553 24.95 27.40 -7.67
N GLY A 554 23.95 27.98 -7.02
CA GLY A 554 22.66 27.35 -6.75
C GLY A 554 22.69 26.23 -5.70
N TYR A 555 23.58 26.26 -4.72
CA TYR A 555 23.63 25.24 -3.67
C TYR A 555 22.69 25.55 -2.52
N VAL A 556 21.96 24.54 -2.07
CA VAL A 556 20.98 24.59 -0.98
C VAL A 556 21.23 23.43 -0.02
N ILE A 557 21.26 23.71 1.29
CA ILE A 557 21.30 22.69 2.35
C ILE A 557 19.89 22.36 2.82
N VAL A 558 19.59 21.08 3.01
CA VAL A 558 18.28 20.59 3.42
C VAL A 558 18.44 19.37 4.33
N SER A 559 17.49 19.12 5.24
CA SER A 559 17.52 17.90 6.07
C SER A 559 17.46 16.63 5.20
N ARG A 560 18.16 15.56 5.59
CA ARG A 560 18.03 14.23 4.96
C ARG A 560 16.70 13.56 5.25
N THR A 561 15.91 14.08 6.18
CA THR A 561 14.50 13.66 6.30
C THR A 561 13.75 13.97 5.04
N VAL A 562 13.96 15.16 4.47
CA VAL A 562 13.33 15.61 3.22
C VAL A 562 14.03 14.98 2.01
N VAL A 563 15.37 14.99 1.98
CA VAL A 563 16.17 14.44 0.87
C VAL A 563 17.03 13.27 1.35
N PRO A 564 16.46 12.06 1.50
CA PRO A 564 17.15 10.91 2.06
C PRO A 564 18.16 10.24 1.11
N THR A 565 17.87 10.21 -0.19
CA THR A 565 18.60 9.43 -1.21
C THR A 565 18.76 10.18 -2.53
N LYS A 566 19.62 9.63 -3.43
CA LYS A 566 19.91 10.18 -4.76
C LYS A 566 19.03 9.64 -5.89
N LEU A 567 18.26 8.56 -5.67
CA LEU A 567 17.28 8.06 -6.65
C LEU A 567 15.98 8.84 -6.46
N CYS A 568 15.89 10.02 -7.06
CA CYS A 568 14.77 10.95 -6.86
C CYS A 568 14.75 12.09 -7.88
N ASP A 569 13.62 12.79 -7.91
CA ASP A 569 13.50 14.16 -8.38
C ASP A 569 13.51 15.14 -7.21
N ILE A 570 14.08 16.31 -7.48
CA ILE A 570 14.03 17.47 -6.59
C ILE A 570 13.40 18.64 -7.35
N GLU A 571 12.39 19.25 -6.76
CA GLU A 571 11.85 20.54 -7.20
C GLU A 571 12.09 21.58 -6.11
N LEU A 572 12.50 22.79 -6.50
CA LEU A 572 12.73 23.92 -5.60
C LEU A 572 11.75 25.05 -5.93
N THR A 573 11.06 25.58 -4.91
CA THR A 573 10.17 26.75 -5.08
C THR A 573 10.75 27.95 -4.33
N PHE A 574 11.05 29.02 -5.07
CA PHE A 574 11.55 30.29 -4.54
C PHE A 574 10.41 31.28 -4.41
N ALA A 575 10.32 31.95 -3.25
CA ALA A 575 9.34 32.99 -2.96
C ALA A 575 7.90 32.58 -3.38
N ASP A 576 7.54 31.32 -3.13
CA ASP A 576 6.24 30.70 -3.43
C ASP A 576 5.73 30.84 -4.88
N SER A 577 6.62 31.21 -5.82
CA SER A 577 6.22 31.63 -7.17
C SER A 577 7.11 31.11 -8.29
N VAL A 578 8.38 30.80 -8.02
CA VAL A 578 9.32 30.29 -9.03
C VAL A 578 9.74 28.86 -8.72
N LEU A 579 9.22 27.92 -9.51
CA LEU A 579 9.56 26.49 -9.42
C LEU A 579 10.66 26.13 -10.41
N VAL A 580 11.74 25.51 -9.93
CA VAL A 580 12.85 25.04 -10.76
C VAL A 580 13.25 23.61 -10.40
N PRO A 581 13.68 22.79 -11.37
CA PRO A 581 14.23 21.48 -11.08
C PRO A 581 15.58 21.60 -10.37
N GLY A 582 15.89 20.63 -9.52
CA GLY A 582 17.18 20.48 -8.87
C GLY A 582 17.70 19.06 -8.89
N LYS A 583 18.90 18.87 -8.35
CA LYS A 583 19.55 17.56 -8.21
C LYS A 583 20.26 17.43 -6.88
N VAL A 584 20.37 16.20 -6.38
CA VAL A 584 21.16 15.90 -5.18
C VAL A 584 22.64 15.88 -5.54
N VAL A 585 23.45 16.68 -4.85
CA VAL A 585 24.90 16.75 -5.08
C VAL A 585 25.66 15.96 -4.02
N PHE A 586 25.19 16.03 -2.77
CA PHE A 586 25.91 15.45 -1.64
C PHE A 586 24.94 15.06 -0.52
N LEU A 587 25.17 13.89 0.10
CA LEU A 587 24.43 13.41 1.25
C LEU A 587 25.40 13.30 2.43
N HIS A 588 25.18 14.08 3.49
CA HIS A 588 26.04 13.99 4.65
C HIS A 588 25.77 12.67 5.41
N PRO A 589 26.81 11.88 5.72
CA PRO A 589 26.66 10.53 6.25
C PRO A 589 26.27 10.49 7.73
N ALA A 590 26.72 11.48 8.52
CA ALA A 590 26.56 11.51 9.98
C ALA A 590 25.65 12.67 10.46
N HIS A 591 25.81 13.87 9.93
CA HIS A 591 25.06 15.07 10.37
C HIS A 591 23.65 15.23 9.78
N HIS A 592 23.16 14.25 9.00
CA HIS A 592 21.77 14.19 8.54
C HIS A 592 21.27 15.38 7.71
N TYR A 593 22.14 16.00 6.91
CA TYR A 593 21.73 16.97 5.90
C TYR A 593 22.19 16.55 4.49
N ALA A 594 21.55 17.10 3.47
CA ALA A 594 21.88 16.94 2.06
C ALA A 594 22.18 18.32 1.47
N ILE A 595 22.95 18.32 0.38
CA ILE A 595 23.16 19.49 -0.47
C ILE A 595 22.54 19.17 -1.82
N ILE A 596 21.62 20.03 -2.24
CA ILE A 596 20.99 20.01 -3.55
C ILE A 596 21.47 21.22 -4.37
N GLN A 597 21.33 21.12 -5.70
CA GLN A 597 21.71 22.17 -6.63
C GLN A 597 20.59 22.48 -7.62
N TYR A 598 20.30 23.76 -7.83
CA TYR A 598 19.44 24.27 -8.90
C TYR A 598 20.25 25.07 -9.93
N ASP A 599 19.66 25.39 -11.08
CA ASP A 599 20.23 26.30 -12.08
C ASP A 599 19.84 27.76 -11.75
N PRO A 600 20.77 28.61 -11.28
CA PRO A 600 20.44 29.99 -10.90
C PRO A 600 19.96 30.85 -12.07
N SER A 601 20.28 30.48 -13.31
CA SER A 601 19.81 31.23 -14.49
C SER A 601 18.31 31.15 -14.72
N LEU A 602 17.61 30.24 -14.03
CA LEU A 602 16.16 30.09 -14.07
C LEU A 602 15.42 30.98 -13.06
N VAL A 603 16.13 31.58 -12.10
CA VAL A 603 15.54 32.33 -10.98
C VAL A 603 15.99 33.79 -11.04
N ASP A 604 15.11 34.67 -11.50
CA ASP A 604 15.31 36.12 -11.47
C ASP A 604 14.71 36.72 -10.18
N ALA A 605 15.37 36.45 -9.06
CA ALA A 605 14.95 36.91 -7.74
C ALA A 605 16.18 37.29 -6.89
N PRO A 606 16.05 38.16 -5.87
CA PRO A 606 17.16 38.57 -5.02
C PRO A 606 17.51 37.49 -3.98
N VAL A 607 17.79 36.26 -4.42
CA VAL A 607 18.18 35.12 -3.58
C VAL A 607 19.51 35.43 -2.89
N LYS A 608 19.63 35.09 -1.61
CA LYS A 608 20.84 35.34 -0.81
C LYS A 608 21.47 34.04 -0.32
N SER A 609 22.80 34.05 -0.22
CA SER A 609 23.56 33.00 0.48
C SER A 609 23.51 33.25 1.97
N ALA A 610 23.16 32.23 2.76
CA ALA A 610 23.28 32.27 4.21
C ALA A 610 24.76 32.31 4.64
N ILE A 611 25.06 33.09 5.68
CA ILE A 611 26.41 33.19 6.26
C ILE A 611 26.45 32.30 7.51
N PHE A 612 27.37 31.35 7.55
CA PHE A 612 27.51 30.41 8.67
C PHE A 612 28.60 30.86 9.65
N SER A 613 28.29 30.79 10.94
CA SER A 613 29.25 31.02 12.02
C SER A 613 30.28 29.90 12.08
N THR A 614 31.55 30.25 12.21
CA THR A 614 32.63 29.32 12.59
C THR A 614 32.84 29.26 14.11
N GLU A 615 32.19 30.16 14.85
CA GLU A 615 32.24 30.21 16.31
C GLU A 615 31.27 29.21 16.93
N ARG A 616 31.64 28.73 18.12
CA ARG A 616 30.84 27.78 18.89
C ARG A 616 29.66 28.48 19.57
N ILE A 617 28.46 27.95 19.40
CA ILE A 617 27.30 28.34 20.21
C ILE A 617 27.35 27.66 21.58
N SER A 618 27.15 28.44 22.64
CA SER A 618 27.28 27.97 24.02
C SER A 618 25.94 28.02 24.75
N GLN A 619 25.79 27.21 25.79
CA GLN A 619 24.62 27.28 26.67
C GLN A 619 24.44 28.70 27.24
N GLY A 620 23.21 29.20 27.23
CA GLY A 620 22.85 30.56 27.64
C GLY A 620 23.08 31.63 26.57
N ALA A 621 23.65 31.29 25.41
CA ALA A 621 23.82 32.26 24.33
C ALA A 621 22.46 32.71 23.79
N PRO A 622 22.21 34.03 23.67
CA PRO A 622 21.01 34.55 23.02
C PRO A 622 21.06 34.23 21.51
N THR A 623 19.92 33.90 20.94
CA THR A 623 19.78 33.56 19.52
C THR A 623 18.33 33.78 19.08
N PHE A 624 18.07 33.75 17.79
CA PHE A 624 16.73 33.80 17.22
C PHE A 624 16.46 32.52 16.46
N PHE A 625 15.30 31.92 16.69
CA PHE A 625 14.80 30.85 15.84
C PHE A 625 14.04 31.48 14.67
N VAL A 626 14.33 31.03 13.44
CA VAL A 626 13.56 31.36 12.23
C VAL A 626 13.32 30.07 11.46
N GLY A 627 12.06 29.75 11.15
CA GLY A 627 11.69 28.52 10.43
C GLY A 627 10.30 28.62 9.81
N HIS A 628 9.84 27.54 9.19
CA HIS A 628 8.48 27.45 8.65
C HIS A 628 7.68 26.43 9.43
N ASN A 629 6.44 26.79 9.78
CA ASN A 629 5.52 25.91 10.50
C ASN A 629 4.81 24.94 9.55
N ASP A 630 3.95 24.07 10.10
CA ASP A 630 3.17 23.10 9.32
C ASP A 630 2.16 23.73 8.34
N CYS A 631 1.87 25.03 8.46
CA CYS A 631 1.04 25.81 7.54
C CYS A 631 1.87 26.56 6.48
N ASP A 632 3.17 26.27 6.41
CA ASP A 632 4.13 26.90 5.50
C ASP A 632 4.34 28.40 5.73
N GLU A 633 4.02 28.87 6.94
CA GLU A 633 4.23 30.25 7.34
C GLU A 633 5.58 30.40 8.05
N MET A 634 6.31 31.46 7.70
CA MET A 634 7.55 31.78 8.38
C MET A 634 7.28 32.29 9.80
N VAL A 635 7.87 31.63 10.77
CA VAL A 635 7.75 31.95 12.19
C VAL A 635 9.12 32.32 12.76
N TYR A 636 9.13 33.26 13.71
CA TYR A 636 10.35 33.70 14.37
C TYR A 636 10.15 33.89 15.88
N ALA A 637 11.20 33.68 16.65
CA ALA A 637 11.23 34.03 18.07
C ALA A 637 12.64 34.29 18.60
N SER A 638 12.76 35.31 19.45
CA SER A 638 13.93 35.46 20.34
C SER A 638 13.96 34.30 21.33
N THR A 639 15.12 33.70 21.52
CA THR A 639 15.32 32.58 22.43
C THR A 639 16.76 32.54 22.96
N ALA A 640 17.07 31.54 23.76
CA ALA A 640 18.42 31.27 24.22
C ALA A 640 18.69 29.76 24.16
N VAL A 641 19.96 29.40 23.99
CA VAL A 641 20.38 28.00 24.04
C VAL A 641 20.23 27.48 25.45
N THR A 642 19.39 26.46 25.63
CA THR A 642 19.17 25.84 26.94
C THR A 642 20.20 24.75 27.21
N LYS A 643 20.58 23.98 26.18
CA LYS A 643 21.56 22.89 26.29
C LYS A 643 22.31 22.67 24.97
N VAL A 644 23.56 22.24 25.08
CA VAL A 644 24.35 21.64 24.00
C VAL A 644 24.83 20.28 24.50
N ILE A 645 24.25 19.20 23.99
CA ILE A 645 24.52 17.85 24.49
C ILE A 645 24.62 16.85 23.34
N PRO A 646 25.38 15.75 23.51
CA PRO A 646 25.41 14.64 22.55
C PRO A 646 24.01 14.10 22.25
N LEU A 647 23.74 13.86 20.96
CA LEU A 647 22.54 13.16 20.53
C LEU A 647 22.79 11.66 20.53
N GLU A 648 22.21 10.97 21.51
CA GLU A 648 22.30 9.51 21.65
C GLU A 648 20.92 8.90 21.47
N ARG A 649 20.73 8.14 20.39
CA ARG A 649 19.48 7.45 20.08
C ARG A 649 19.74 6.10 19.43
N GLU A 650 18.85 5.16 19.69
CA GLU A 650 18.84 3.90 18.98
C GLU A 650 18.37 4.09 17.52
N PRO A 651 18.84 3.25 16.59
CA PRO A 651 18.33 3.23 15.22
C PRO A 651 16.85 2.82 15.20
N PRO A 652 16.03 3.42 14.33
CA PRO A 652 14.62 3.02 14.19
C PRO A 652 14.50 1.62 13.58
N ASN A 653 13.31 1.02 13.70
CA ASN A 653 12.93 -0.21 13.01
C ASN A 653 11.78 0.07 12.02
N PRO A 654 11.94 -0.18 10.69
CA PRO A 654 13.16 -0.63 10.02
C PRO A 654 14.29 0.41 10.11
N PRO A 655 15.58 0.01 10.01
CA PRO A 655 16.72 0.92 10.04
C PRO A 655 16.67 1.98 8.92
N ARG A 656 16.94 3.24 9.25
CA ARG A 656 16.95 4.39 8.32
C ARG A 656 18.13 5.32 8.59
N GLY A 657 18.38 6.27 7.70
CA GLY A 657 19.36 7.34 7.94
C GLY A 657 18.95 8.20 9.13
N ARG A 658 19.87 8.41 10.08
CA ARG A 658 19.67 9.27 11.26
C ARG A 658 20.93 10.07 11.57
N PRO A 659 20.84 11.14 12.37
CA PRO A 659 22.03 11.81 12.86
C PRO A 659 22.84 10.89 13.80
N VAL A 660 24.16 10.86 13.63
CA VAL A 660 25.11 10.07 14.42
C VAL A 660 26.34 10.92 14.71
N ASN A 661 26.89 10.83 15.93
CA ASN A 661 28.03 11.64 16.36
C ASN A 661 27.80 13.15 16.16
N VAL A 662 26.61 13.63 16.55
CA VAL A 662 26.28 15.06 16.55
C VAL A 662 25.91 15.54 17.94
N ASP A 663 26.27 16.78 18.24
CA ASP A 663 25.74 17.50 19.39
C ASP A 663 24.40 18.16 19.00
N ARG A 664 23.35 17.92 19.79
CA ARG A 664 22.07 18.61 19.67
C ARG A 664 22.06 19.91 20.46
N ILE A 665 21.56 20.97 19.84
CA ILE A 665 21.34 22.27 20.45
C ILE A 665 19.84 22.41 20.73
N ASP A 666 19.51 22.50 22.01
CA ASP A 666 18.14 22.72 22.49
C ASP A 666 17.97 24.23 22.81
N VAL A 667 16.81 24.80 22.49
CA VAL A 667 16.46 26.21 22.76
C VAL A 667 15.22 26.31 23.67
N GLU A 668 14.98 27.48 24.24
CA GLU A 668 13.87 27.71 25.18
C GLU A 668 12.50 27.74 24.48
N THR A 669 12.48 28.26 23.25
CA THR A 669 11.25 28.32 22.47
C THR A 669 10.76 26.94 22.05
N ARG A 670 9.44 26.73 22.08
CA ARG A 670 8.79 25.53 21.56
C ARG A 670 8.29 25.68 20.13
N ILE A 671 8.46 26.85 19.52
CA ILE A 671 8.00 27.10 18.14
C ILE A 671 8.65 26.13 17.16
N GLY A 672 9.95 25.85 17.34
CA GLY A 672 10.69 24.91 16.49
C GLY A 672 10.16 23.48 16.48
N ASN A 673 9.34 23.08 17.47
CA ASN A 673 8.73 21.75 17.51
C ASN A 673 7.58 21.58 16.50
N HIS A 674 7.05 22.69 15.97
CA HIS A 674 6.00 22.69 14.93
C HIS A 674 6.58 23.13 13.59
N CYS A 675 7.90 23.00 13.41
CA CYS A 675 8.62 23.44 12.22
C CYS A 675 9.44 22.28 11.64
N GLY A 676 9.15 21.91 10.40
CA GLY A 676 9.90 20.87 9.67
C GLY A 676 11.34 21.26 9.31
N SER A 677 11.70 22.54 9.48
CA SER A 677 13.00 23.11 9.13
C SER A 677 13.17 24.54 9.67
N GLY A 678 14.40 25.04 9.72
CA GLY A 678 14.69 26.38 10.21
C GLY A 678 16.18 26.60 10.51
N VAL A 679 16.50 27.71 11.16
CA VAL A 679 17.84 28.08 11.60
C VAL A 679 17.82 28.77 12.96
N LEU A 680 18.94 28.68 13.67
CA LEU A 680 19.28 29.57 14.77
C LEU A 680 20.21 30.65 14.25
N ILE A 681 19.84 31.92 14.42
CA ILE A 681 20.52 33.08 13.86
C ILE A 681 20.87 34.09 14.95
N ARG A 682 22.05 34.69 14.84
CA ARG A 682 22.49 35.79 15.71
C ARG A 682 21.82 37.10 15.24
N GLU A 683 21.83 38.12 16.10
CA GLU A 683 21.24 39.44 15.82
C GLU A 683 21.82 40.12 14.55
N ASP A 684 23.05 39.78 14.14
CA ASP A 684 23.71 40.27 12.93
C ASP A 684 23.36 39.49 11.64
N GLY A 685 22.46 38.51 11.73
CA GLY A 685 22.05 37.68 10.59
C GLY A 685 22.95 36.47 10.31
N VAL A 686 23.95 36.19 11.15
CA VAL A 686 24.83 35.03 10.98
C VAL A 686 24.17 33.76 11.55
N VAL A 687 24.08 32.70 10.74
CA VAL A 687 23.52 31.40 11.12
C VAL A 687 24.46 30.67 12.06
N GLN A 688 23.99 30.35 13.26
CA GLN A 688 24.72 29.61 14.30
C GLN A 688 24.39 28.11 14.31
N ALA A 689 23.21 27.72 13.84
CA ALA A 689 22.82 26.32 13.70
C ALA A 689 21.73 26.14 12.63
N LEU A 690 21.71 24.97 11.99
CA LEU A 690 20.61 24.51 11.14
C LEU A 690 19.61 23.74 12.01
N TRP A 691 18.32 24.03 11.90
CA TRP A 691 17.29 23.23 12.56
C TRP A 691 17.00 21.98 11.73
N VAL A 692 17.37 20.83 12.26
CA VAL A 692 17.28 19.53 11.58
C VAL A 692 16.19 18.70 12.23
N VAL A 693 15.34 18.12 11.40
CA VAL A 693 14.32 17.14 11.78
C VAL A 693 14.76 15.76 11.34
N TYR A 694 14.47 14.73 12.14
CA TYR A 694 14.65 13.32 11.77
C TYR A 694 13.51 12.43 12.30
N GLU A 695 13.20 11.37 11.54
CA GLU A 695 12.16 10.39 11.88
C GLU A 695 12.63 9.41 12.96
N MET A 696 11.76 9.19 13.96
CA MET A 696 11.88 8.22 15.04
C MET A 696 11.16 6.90 14.68
N GLU A 697 11.17 5.94 15.62
CA GLU A 697 10.62 4.59 15.40
C GLU A 697 9.10 4.59 15.12
N ASP A 698 8.32 5.41 15.83
CA ASP A 698 6.85 5.51 15.66
C ASP A 698 6.42 6.45 14.52
N LEU A 699 7.34 6.79 13.60
CA LEU A 699 7.17 7.88 12.61
C LEU A 699 7.01 9.28 13.22
N ASP A 700 7.13 9.42 14.54
CA ASP A 700 7.27 10.70 15.20
C ASP A 700 8.54 11.42 14.73
N GLU A 701 8.48 12.75 14.70
CA GLU A 701 9.62 13.58 14.31
C GLU A 701 10.30 14.19 15.54
N ALA A 702 11.62 14.19 15.53
CA ALA A 702 12.43 14.89 16.52
C ALA A 702 13.24 15.98 15.84
N CYS A 703 13.27 17.17 16.44
CA CYS A 703 13.95 18.35 15.92
C CYS A 703 15.03 18.87 16.88
N PHE A 704 16.13 19.39 16.34
CA PHE A 704 17.19 20.03 17.12
C PHE A 704 18.05 20.95 16.26
N GLY A 705 18.81 21.84 16.91
CA GLY A 705 19.83 22.65 16.22
C GLY A 705 21.12 21.86 16.00
N LEU A 706 21.57 21.75 14.74
CA LEU A 706 22.88 21.26 14.33
C LEU A 706 23.83 22.46 14.16
N SER A 707 24.95 22.46 14.90
CA SER A 707 25.93 23.56 14.89
C SER A 707 26.43 23.91 13.47
N SER A 708 26.51 25.21 13.16
CA SER A 708 27.06 25.70 11.89
C SER A 708 28.54 25.34 11.69
N GLN A 709 29.28 25.04 12.76
CA GLN A 709 30.69 24.59 12.68
C GLN A 709 30.83 23.27 11.89
N ALA A 710 29.81 22.42 11.95
CA ALA A 710 29.74 21.16 11.22
C ALA A 710 29.36 21.34 9.72
N ILE A 711 28.96 22.55 9.33
CA ILE A 711 28.44 22.88 7.99
C ILE A 711 29.43 23.79 7.24
N ALA A 712 30.01 24.79 7.93
CA ALA A 712 30.84 25.83 7.34
C ALA A 712 32.01 25.30 6.48
N PRO A 713 32.79 24.27 6.90
CA PRO A 713 33.89 23.75 6.06
C PRO A 713 33.40 23.16 4.74
N ILE A 714 32.22 22.54 4.73
CA ILE A 714 31.61 21.96 3.53
C ILE A 714 31.05 23.07 2.64
N ALA A 715 30.36 24.06 3.22
CA ALA A 715 29.88 25.24 2.49
C ALA A 715 31.04 26.00 1.82
N GLU A 716 32.19 26.14 2.49
CA GLU A 716 33.38 26.76 1.92
C GLU A 716 33.89 25.99 0.69
N LYS A 717 34.02 24.66 0.77
CA LYS A 717 34.42 23.83 -0.38
C LYS A 717 33.45 23.94 -1.54
N LEU A 718 32.14 23.95 -1.26
CA LEU A 718 31.11 24.13 -2.29
C LEU A 718 31.22 25.50 -2.97
N SER A 719 31.53 26.56 -2.23
CA SER A 719 31.74 27.90 -2.81
C SER A 719 32.91 27.91 -3.82
N GLN A 720 33.93 27.08 -3.58
CA GLN A 720 35.07 26.86 -4.47
C GLN A 720 34.73 25.95 -5.67
N GLY A 721 33.52 25.39 -5.74
CA GLY A 721 33.10 24.44 -6.77
C GLY A 721 33.59 23.02 -6.52
N ILE A 722 34.02 22.70 -5.30
CA ILE A 722 34.53 21.38 -4.91
C ILE A 722 33.43 20.64 -4.15
N VAL A 723 32.93 19.54 -4.72
CA VAL A 723 32.02 18.62 -4.01
C VAL A 723 32.86 17.67 -3.16
N PRO A 724 32.65 17.62 -1.84
CA PRO A 724 33.50 16.82 -0.97
C PRO A 724 33.14 15.34 -0.98
N THR A 725 34.17 14.48 -1.01
CA THR A 725 34.06 13.04 -0.74
C THR A 725 34.53 12.80 0.69
N LEU A 726 33.59 12.58 1.60
CA LEU A 726 33.91 12.42 3.01
C LEU A 726 34.41 11.00 3.32
N ARG A 727 35.26 10.90 4.34
CA ARG A 727 35.75 9.63 4.88
C ARG A 727 35.42 9.49 6.36
N SER A 728 35.28 8.29 6.88
CA SER A 728 35.09 8.12 8.33
C SER A 728 35.73 6.87 8.90
N LEU A 729 35.81 6.83 10.23
CA LEU A 729 36.12 5.63 11.01
C LEU A 729 34.93 4.66 11.10
N SER A 730 33.76 5.03 10.57
CA SER A 730 32.50 4.27 10.58
C SER A 730 31.95 3.90 11.97
N ILE A 731 32.45 4.54 13.03
CA ILE A 731 32.00 4.33 14.41
C ILE A 731 30.85 5.26 14.80
N GLU A 732 30.05 4.80 15.74
CA GLU A 732 29.14 5.61 16.54
C GLU A 732 29.65 5.66 17.97
N LEU A 733 29.61 6.87 18.52
CA LEU A 733 30.14 7.20 19.82
C LEU A 733 29.01 7.48 20.81
N GLU A 734 29.28 7.19 22.08
CA GLU A 734 28.46 7.60 23.22
C GLU A 734 29.32 8.33 24.25
N ALA A 735 28.70 9.27 24.96
CA ALA A 735 29.38 10.08 25.96
C ALA A 735 29.65 9.27 27.23
N VAL A 736 30.85 9.47 27.77
CA VAL A 736 31.31 8.86 29.01
C VAL A 736 31.62 9.96 30.01
N THR A 737 31.08 9.83 31.21
CA THR A 737 31.36 10.73 32.33
C THR A 737 32.81 10.55 32.81
N MET A 738 33.37 11.57 33.47
CA MET A 738 34.73 11.47 34.02
C MET A 738 34.88 10.36 35.08
N ILE A 739 33.80 9.97 35.76
CA ILE A 739 33.83 8.87 36.74
C ILE A 739 33.92 7.53 36.01
N GLU A 740 33.08 7.32 34.99
CA GLU A 740 33.13 6.12 34.16
C GLU A 740 34.47 6.00 33.42
N ALA A 741 34.99 7.10 32.87
CA ALA A 741 36.30 7.12 32.21
C ALA A 741 37.44 6.65 33.12
N ARG A 742 37.43 7.06 34.41
CA ARG A 742 38.40 6.55 35.40
C ARG A 742 38.24 5.06 35.65
N VAL A 743 37.01 4.57 35.80
CA VAL A 743 36.71 3.14 35.96
C VAL A 743 37.14 2.34 34.74
N MET A 744 37.02 2.92 33.54
CA MET A 744 37.48 2.35 32.27
C MET A 744 39.01 2.43 32.06
N GLY A 745 39.76 2.99 33.02
CA GLY A 745 41.23 3.04 33.02
C GLY A 745 41.85 4.22 32.28
N VAL A 746 41.11 5.30 32.05
CA VAL A 746 41.69 6.56 31.57
C VAL A 746 42.56 7.18 32.67
N ALA A 747 43.84 7.38 32.38
CA ALA A 747 44.81 7.95 33.33
C ALA A 747 44.44 9.39 33.75
N GLU A 748 44.75 9.77 34.99
CA GLU A 748 44.38 11.08 35.55
C GLU A 748 44.96 12.26 34.74
N GLU A 749 46.13 12.10 34.13
CA GLU A 749 46.72 13.09 33.23
C GLU A 749 45.80 13.46 32.06
N TRP A 750 45.05 12.50 31.51
CA TRP A 750 44.07 12.75 30.45
C TRP A 750 42.81 13.43 31.00
N ILE A 751 42.37 13.04 32.20
CA ILE A 751 41.23 13.67 32.87
C ILE A 751 41.53 15.15 33.15
N GLU A 752 42.71 15.47 33.67
CA GLU A 752 43.16 16.86 33.90
C GLU A 752 43.25 17.66 32.59
N LYS A 753 43.74 17.06 31.50
CA LYS A 753 43.76 17.69 30.17
C LYS A 753 42.34 18.03 29.68
N VAL A 754 41.36 17.14 29.87
CA VAL A 754 39.97 17.41 29.49
C VAL A 754 39.37 18.52 30.36
N GLN A 755 39.58 18.46 31.68
CA GLN A 755 39.02 19.43 32.62
C GLN A 755 39.61 20.84 32.50
N SER A 756 40.88 20.96 32.11
CA SER A 756 41.55 22.25 31.92
C SER A 756 41.18 22.95 30.61
N LYS A 757 40.72 22.20 29.60
CA LYS A 757 40.41 22.74 28.27
C LYS A 757 38.99 23.32 28.14
N SER A 758 38.03 22.90 28.97
CA SER A 758 36.65 23.40 28.94
C SER A 758 35.99 23.36 30.32
N SER A 759 35.37 24.48 30.73
CA SER A 759 34.59 24.56 31.98
C SER A 759 33.22 23.87 31.88
N SER A 760 32.66 23.71 30.67
CA SER A 760 31.30 23.19 30.43
C SER A 760 31.24 21.78 29.80
N ASP A 761 32.31 21.29 29.16
CA ASP A 761 32.33 20.00 28.45
C ASP A 761 33.36 19.04 29.01
N ARG A 762 32.97 18.41 30.12
CA ARG A 762 33.78 17.40 30.81
C ARG A 762 33.34 16.00 30.41
N ARG A 763 33.48 15.66 29.13
CA ARG A 763 33.09 14.35 28.58
C ARG A 763 34.20 13.78 27.71
N LEU A 764 34.33 12.47 27.73
CA LEU A 764 35.05 11.69 26.73
C LEU A 764 34.02 10.87 25.95
N PHE A 765 34.44 10.25 24.86
CA PHE A 765 33.55 9.47 24.00
C PHE A 765 34.08 8.06 23.84
N MET A 766 33.16 7.10 23.96
CA MET A 766 33.44 5.69 23.80
C MET A 766 32.76 5.16 22.55
N VAL A 767 33.39 4.19 21.90
CA VAL A 767 32.80 3.49 20.76
C VAL A 767 31.62 2.65 21.24
N LYS A 768 30.40 3.07 20.87
CA LYS A 768 29.15 2.35 21.13
C LYS A 768 28.94 1.21 20.15
N ARG A 769 29.14 1.50 18.85
CA ARG A 769 29.02 0.54 17.76
C ARG A 769 29.85 0.93 16.56
N GLY A 770 30.14 -0.04 15.71
CA GLY A 770 30.78 0.16 14.42
C GLY A 770 30.59 -1.09 13.56
N PRO A 771 30.65 -0.97 12.23
CA PRO A 771 30.57 -2.12 11.35
C PRO A 771 31.80 -2.98 11.56
N LYS A 772 31.65 -4.13 12.23
CA LYS A 772 32.75 -5.10 12.44
C LYS A 772 33.38 -5.56 11.13
N GLN A 773 32.67 -5.40 10.01
CA GLN A 773 33.12 -5.83 8.69
C GLN A 773 34.05 -4.80 8.00
N LEU A 774 34.09 -3.54 8.46
CA LEU A 774 34.70 -2.43 7.70
C LEU A 774 35.85 -1.71 8.39
N SER A 775 36.16 -2.01 9.65
CA SER A 775 37.55 -2.09 10.15
C SER A 775 37.51 -2.46 11.63
N GLY A 776 38.17 -3.56 12.00
CA GLY A 776 38.31 -3.99 13.41
C GLY A 776 39.33 -3.17 14.20
N GLN A 777 39.58 -1.93 13.81
CA GLN A 777 40.64 -1.08 14.36
C GLN A 777 40.23 -0.49 15.72
N LEU A 778 38.97 -0.06 15.83
CA LEU A 778 38.33 0.40 17.06
C LEU A 778 37.23 -0.58 17.47
N GLY A 779 37.28 -1.04 18.71
CA GLY A 779 36.32 -1.98 19.30
C GLY A 779 35.25 -1.26 20.12
N GLU A 780 34.07 -1.88 20.23
CA GLU A 780 33.04 -1.48 21.20
C GLU A 780 33.68 -1.40 22.60
N GLY A 781 33.50 -0.28 23.29
CA GLY A 781 34.10 -0.02 24.60
C GLY A 781 35.42 0.78 24.58
N ASP A 782 36.01 1.03 23.42
CA ASP A 782 37.22 1.86 23.34
C ASP A 782 36.90 3.33 23.64
N VAL A 783 37.59 3.94 24.60
CA VAL A 783 37.45 5.36 24.93
C VAL A 783 38.43 6.17 24.09
N LEU A 784 37.94 7.05 23.21
CA LEU A 784 38.77 7.89 22.36
C LEU A 784 39.36 9.06 23.15
N LEU A 785 40.68 9.24 23.05
CA LEU A 785 41.39 10.37 23.67
C LEU A 785 41.77 11.41 22.62
N THR A 786 42.50 11.01 21.58
CA THR A 786 42.94 11.93 20.52
C THR A 786 42.85 11.33 19.12
N LEU A 787 42.57 12.18 18.13
CA LEU A 787 42.76 11.90 16.70
C LEU A 787 43.76 12.91 16.13
N ASP A 788 44.87 12.45 15.57
CA ASP A 788 46.01 13.27 15.12
C ASP A 788 46.48 14.28 16.17
N GLY A 789 46.56 13.84 17.43
CA GLY A 789 46.94 14.66 18.56
C GLY A 789 45.88 15.68 19.02
N LYS A 790 44.75 15.81 18.30
CA LYS A 790 43.61 16.63 18.74
C LYS A 790 42.80 15.87 19.78
N LEU A 791 42.73 16.41 21.00
CA LEU A 791 41.88 15.88 22.07
C LEU A 791 40.39 15.91 21.68
N ILE A 792 39.70 14.78 21.81
CA ILE A 792 38.29 14.61 21.46
C ILE A 792 37.43 14.86 22.70
N THR A 793 36.82 16.04 22.75
CA THR A 793 35.97 16.48 23.88
C THR A 793 34.56 16.85 23.44
N GLN A 794 34.33 16.90 22.14
CA GLN A 794 33.05 17.15 21.48
C GLN A 794 32.88 16.19 20.31
N LEU A 795 31.64 15.93 19.89
CA LEU A 795 31.41 15.01 18.77
C LEU A 795 31.91 15.59 17.44
N HIS A 796 31.81 16.92 17.26
CA HIS A 796 32.41 17.62 16.12
C HIS A 796 33.95 17.49 16.05
N ASP A 797 34.65 17.16 17.15
CA ASP A 797 36.11 16.99 17.11
C ASP A 797 36.54 15.82 16.20
N VAL A 798 35.64 14.87 15.97
CA VAL A 798 35.86 13.67 15.16
C VAL A 798 35.88 13.98 13.66
N ASP A 799 35.28 15.10 13.23
CA ASP A 799 35.17 15.51 11.82
C ASP A 799 36.52 15.72 11.12
N VAL A 800 37.63 15.79 11.87
CA VAL A 800 39.00 15.76 11.33
C VAL A 800 39.24 14.55 10.41
N MET A 801 38.47 13.48 10.58
CA MET A 801 38.54 12.26 9.76
C MET A 801 38.12 12.45 8.30
N TYR A 802 37.27 13.43 8.00
CA TYR A 802 36.61 13.54 6.69
C TYR A 802 37.57 13.67 5.50
N TRP A 803 38.78 14.17 5.73
CA TRP A 803 39.71 14.55 4.67
C TRP A 803 40.99 13.72 4.64
N LYS A 804 41.04 12.65 5.43
CA LYS A 804 42.27 11.87 5.65
C LYS A 804 42.01 10.40 5.45
N GLU A 805 42.86 9.73 4.66
CA GLU A 805 42.81 8.27 4.47
C GLU A 805 43.15 7.50 5.74
N SER A 806 43.94 8.10 6.63
CA SER A 806 44.30 7.52 7.91
C SER A 806 44.58 8.59 8.97
N LEU A 807 44.44 8.20 10.24
CA LEU A 807 44.58 9.07 11.41
C LEU A 807 45.38 8.36 12.49
N ASP A 808 46.20 9.08 13.23
CA ASP A 808 46.82 8.60 14.45
C ASP A 808 45.80 8.66 15.59
N VAL A 809 45.45 7.50 16.15
CA VAL A 809 44.44 7.35 17.19
C VAL A 809 45.11 7.01 18.51
N VAL A 810 44.75 7.73 19.56
CA VAL A 810 45.03 7.36 20.95
C VAL A 810 43.71 7.07 21.63
N ALA A 811 43.59 5.87 22.20
CA ALA A 811 42.38 5.41 22.88
C ALA A 811 42.74 4.61 24.13
N VAL A 812 41.76 4.34 24.99
CA VAL A 812 41.88 3.39 26.10
C VAL A 812 41.02 2.18 25.78
N ARG A 813 41.64 1.00 25.79
CA ARG A 813 41.00 -0.29 25.55
C ARG A 813 41.30 -1.21 26.72
N ASN A 814 40.27 -1.77 27.34
CA ASN A 814 40.40 -2.68 28.48
C ASN A 814 41.29 -2.13 29.61
N GLY A 815 41.24 -0.81 29.86
CA GLY A 815 42.04 -0.15 30.89
C GLY A 815 43.46 0.24 30.50
N GLU A 816 43.90 -0.05 29.26
CA GLU A 816 45.25 0.29 28.79
C GLU A 816 45.19 1.34 27.67
N GLN A 817 46.10 2.31 27.72
CA GLN A 817 46.26 3.27 26.63
C GLN A 817 46.89 2.59 25.42
N ILE A 818 46.22 2.67 24.29
CA ILE A 818 46.69 2.17 22.99
C ILE A 818 46.92 3.33 22.04
N SER A 819 47.86 3.15 21.11
CA SER A 819 48.12 4.10 20.02
C SER A 819 48.37 3.35 18.73
N PHE A 820 47.64 3.72 17.67
CA PHE A 820 47.71 3.04 16.39
C PHE A 820 47.22 3.97 15.27
N LYS A 821 47.54 3.60 14.03
CA LYS A 821 47.11 4.34 12.84
C LYS A 821 45.83 3.72 12.28
N ALA A 822 44.71 4.43 12.40
CA ALA A 822 43.41 3.97 11.92
C ALA A 822 43.19 4.40 10.45
N GLN A 823 42.79 3.47 9.59
CA GLN A 823 42.30 3.75 8.25
C GLN A 823 40.85 4.25 8.28
N THR A 824 40.54 5.25 7.48
CA THR A 824 39.16 5.70 7.23
C THR A 824 38.63 5.05 5.95
N VAL A 825 37.31 4.90 5.85
CA VAL A 825 36.62 4.40 4.66
C VAL A 825 35.90 5.53 3.94
N SER A 826 35.73 5.41 2.62
CA SER A 826 34.97 6.40 1.84
C SER A 826 33.48 6.26 2.16
N GLU A 827 32.79 7.38 2.33
CA GLU A 827 31.35 7.37 2.63
C GLU A 827 30.49 7.05 1.40
N ASP A 828 31.03 7.26 0.20
CA ASP A 828 30.39 6.90 -1.06
C ASP A 828 30.16 5.38 -1.20
N GLU A 829 30.92 4.55 -0.46
CA GLU A 829 30.76 3.08 -0.45
C GLU A 829 29.46 2.63 0.23
N PHE A 830 28.88 3.47 1.09
CA PHE A 830 27.62 3.19 1.79
C PHE A 830 26.39 3.75 1.09
N GLU A 831 26.58 4.60 0.08
CA GLU A 831 25.48 5.11 -0.71
C GLU A 831 24.88 4.02 -1.60
N THR A 832 23.55 3.99 -1.66
CA THR A 832 22.84 3.10 -2.57
C THR A 832 23.11 3.49 -4.02
N SER A 833 23.69 2.56 -4.77
CA SER A 833 24.08 2.71 -6.18
C SER A 833 23.45 1.65 -7.11
N ARG A 834 22.82 0.64 -6.53
CA ARG A 834 22.10 -0.42 -7.25
C ARG A 834 20.91 -0.87 -6.42
N VAL A 835 19.75 -0.98 -7.06
CA VAL A 835 18.50 -1.45 -6.47
C VAL A 835 17.91 -2.51 -7.40
N VAL A 836 17.38 -3.59 -6.85
CA VAL A 836 16.78 -4.68 -7.61
C VAL A 836 15.36 -4.91 -7.10
N ASN A 837 14.37 -4.71 -7.96
CA ASN A 837 12.99 -5.10 -7.71
C ASN A 837 12.71 -6.47 -8.34
N PHE A 838 12.10 -7.41 -7.63
CA PHE A 838 11.67 -8.70 -8.19
C PHE A 838 10.59 -9.32 -7.30
N CYS A 839 9.57 -9.96 -7.88
CA CYS A 839 8.47 -10.58 -7.12
C CYS A 839 7.79 -9.66 -6.08
N GLY A 840 7.88 -8.34 -6.26
CA GLY A 840 7.42 -7.30 -5.32
C GLY A 840 8.29 -7.09 -4.09
N LEU A 841 9.54 -7.53 -4.11
CA LEU A 841 10.59 -7.14 -3.16
C LEU A 841 11.43 -6.00 -3.74
N THR A 842 11.98 -5.16 -2.86
CA THR A 842 13.06 -4.23 -3.19
C THR A 842 14.31 -4.63 -2.43
N ALA A 843 15.34 -5.03 -3.17
CA ALA A 843 16.64 -5.41 -2.65
C ALA A 843 17.70 -4.34 -2.97
N GLN A 844 18.60 -4.13 -2.02
CA GLN A 844 19.75 -3.22 -2.16
C GLN A 844 20.93 -3.74 -1.34
N LYS A 845 22.09 -3.10 -1.46
CA LYS A 845 23.17 -3.32 -0.51
C LYS A 845 22.76 -2.78 0.88
N PRO A 846 23.22 -3.39 1.98
CA PRO A 846 22.99 -2.88 3.32
C PRO A 846 23.57 -1.46 3.44
N HIS A 847 22.71 -0.47 3.69
CA HIS A 847 23.13 0.91 3.91
C HIS A 847 23.80 1.08 5.28
N ARG A 848 24.41 2.26 5.51
CA ARG A 848 25.21 2.57 6.72
C ARG A 848 24.55 2.11 8.03
N THR A 849 23.31 2.51 8.28
CA THR A 849 22.60 2.19 9.54
C THR A 849 22.46 0.68 9.72
N VAL A 850 22.09 -0.08 8.68
CA VAL A 850 21.99 -1.55 8.77
C VAL A 850 23.33 -2.16 9.16
N ARG A 851 24.44 -1.70 8.56
CA ARG A 851 25.79 -2.21 8.86
C ARG A 851 26.26 -1.90 10.27
N GLN A 852 25.86 -0.77 10.83
CA GLN A 852 26.20 -0.39 12.20
C GLN A 852 25.52 -1.26 13.25
N CYS A 853 24.37 -1.85 12.91
CA CYS A 853 23.57 -2.62 13.86
C CYS A 853 23.79 -4.13 13.77
N ILE A 854 24.38 -4.62 12.68
CA ILE A 854 24.58 -6.05 12.46
C ILE A 854 26.04 -6.46 12.66
N LYS A 855 26.26 -7.42 13.56
CA LYS A 855 27.62 -7.91 13.91
C LYS A 855 28.26 -8.71 12.77
N LYS A 856 27.48 -9.49 12.03
CA LYS A 856 27.93 -10.31 10.90
C LYS A 856 26.91 -10.22 9.78
N LEU A 857 27.32 -9.69 8.63
CA LEU A 857 26.47 -9.61 7.45
C LEU A 857 26.24 -11.02 6.87
N PRO A 858 24.98 -11.46 6.71
CA PRO A 858 24.65 -12.74 6.08
C PRO A 858 24.93 -12.74 4.57
N SER A 859 24.71 -11.61 3.91
CA SER A 859 24.98 -11.33 2.49
C SER A 859 24.91 -9.82 2.23
N GLU A 860 25.27 -9.39 1.01
CA GLU A 860 25.09 -8.01 0.52
C GLU A 860 23.72 -7.78 -0.15
N VAL A 861 22.74 -8.68 0.09
CA VAL A 861 21.38 -8.59 -0.48
C VAL A 861 20.39 -8.34 0.64
N TYR A 862 20.08 -7.07 0.89
CA TYR A 862 19.17 -6.62 1.94
C TYR A 862 17.83 -6.17 1.36
N ILE A 863 16.73 -6.68 1.93
CA ILE A 863 15.36 -6.33 1.54
C ILE A 863 14.91 -5.10 2.34
N THR A 864 14.73 -3.98 1.65
CA THR A 864 14.37 -2.68 2.26
C THR A 864 12.87 -2.41 2.23
N SER A 865 12.13 -2.96 1.27
CA SER A 865 10.68 -2.74 1.13
C SER A 865 10.05 -3.88 0.33
N TRP A 866 8.73 -3.98 0.42
CA TRP A 866 7.91 -4.95 -0.32
C TRP A 866 6.57 -4.30 -0.68
N PHE A 867 5.87 -4.87 -1.67
CA PHE A 867 4.63 -4.29 -2.20
C PHE A 867 3.41 -5.15 -1.94
N ILE A 868 2.29 -4.51 -1.58
CA ILE A 868 1.00 -5.19 -1.40
C ILE A 868 0.49 -5.72 -2.76
N GLY A 869 -0.13 -6.89 -2.76
CA GLY A 869 -0.59 -7.53 -4.01
C GLY A 869 0.54 -8.17 -4.81
N SER A 870 1.68 -8.45 -4.17
CA SER A 870 2.81 -9.12 -4.80
C SER A 870 2.97 -10.58 -4.39
N PRO A 871 3.74 -11.39 -5.14
CA PRO A 871 4.18 -12.69 -4.68
C PRO A 871 4.86 -12.61 -3.30
N ALA A 872 5.71 -11.61 -3.05
CA ALA A 872 6.33 -11.43 -1.74
C ALA A 872 5.30 -11.32 -0.60
N ASN A 873 4.25 -10.54 -0.82
CA ASN A 873 3.14 -10.42 0.13
C ASN A 873 2.39 -11.75 0.31
N LEU A 874 2.08 -12.46 -0.79
CA LEU A 874 1.34 -13.72 -0.76
C LEU A 874 2.10 -14.82 -0.01
N TYR A 875 3.42 -14.85 -0.14
CA TYR A 875 4.29 -15.85 0.49
C TYR A 875 4.97 -15.34 1.78
N ASN A 876 4.51 -14.23 2.36
CA ASN A 876 5.00 -13.68 3.64
C ASN A 876 6.51 -13.35 3.67
N VAL A 877 7.02 -12.76 2.60
CA VAL A 877 8.40 -12.26 2.51
C VAL A 877 8.43 -10.75 2.75
N TYR A 878 8.99 -10.35 3.89
CA TYR A 878 8.96 -8.97 4.37
C TYR A 878 10.34 -8.30 4.39
N ALA A 879 10.33 -6.97 4.52
CA ALA A 879 11.53 -6.14 4.67
C ALA A 879 12.34 -6.51 5.93
N THR A 880 13.53 -5.94 6.08
CA THR A 880 14.48 -6.19 7.20
C THR A 880 15.09 -7.60 7.21
N THR A 881 15.15 -8.24 6.04
CA THR A 881 15.72 -9.58 5.84
C THR A 881 16.85 -9.55 4.82
N PHE A 882 17.78 -10.51 4.94
CA PHE A 882 18.90 -10.70 4.03
C PHE A 882 18.68 -11.98 3.22
N ILE A 883 18.79 -11.91 1.89
CA ILE A 883 18.74 -13.10 1.05
C ILE A 883 20.13 -13.70 0.97
N THR A 884 20.28 -14.94 1.41
CA THR A 884 21.58 -15.63 1.43
C THR A 884 21.72 -16.61 0.27
N HIS A 885 20.61 -17.22 -0.16
CA HIS A 885 20.60 -18.18 -1.27
C HIS A 885 19.28 -18.15 -2.02
N ILE A 886 19.35 -18.46 -3.32
CA ILE A 886 18.22 -18.80 -4.18
C ILE A 886 18.45 -20.22 -4.72
N ASP A 887 17.53 -21.15 -4.50
CA ASP A 887 17.65 -22.58 -4.88
C ASP A 887 18.97 -23.23 -4.44
N ASN A 888 19.40 -22.89 -3.22
CA ASN A 888 20.69 -23.28 -2.64
C ASN A 888 21.94 -22.72 -3.34
N LYS A 889 21.80 -21.90 -4.38
CA LYS A 889 22.92 -21.13 -4.94
C LYS A 889 23.16 -19.89 -4.06
N PRO A 890 24.39 -19.66 -3.57
CA PRO A 890 24.71 -18.49 -2.76
C PRO A 890 24.43 -17.19 -3.53
N THR A 891 23.86 -16.21 -2.84
CA THR A 891 23.67 -14.83 -3.34
C THR A 891 24.48 -13.88 -2.48
N PRO A 892 25.81 -13.86 -2.61
CA PRO A 892 26.66 -12.96 -1.83
C PRO A 892 26.38 -11.49 -2.11
N ASP A 893 25.85 -11.14 -3.29
CA ASP A 893 25.66 -9.78 -3.79
C ASP A 893 24.45 -9.66 -4.74
N LEU A 894 24.11 -8.43 -5.14
CA LEU A 894 23.01 -8.14 -6.05
C LEU A 894 23.25 -8.67 -7.48
N GLU A 895 24.51 -8.85 -7.90
CA GLU A 895 24.83 -9.34 -9.24
C GLU A 895 24.49 -10.82 -9.39
N SER A 896 24.95 -11.63 -8.44
CA SER A 896 24.59 -13.03 -8.31
C SER A 896 23.08 -13.23 -8.12
N LEU A 897 22.41 -12.38 -7.33
CA LEU A 897 20.96 -12.39 -7.21
C LEU A 897 20.28 -12.24 -8.58
N VAL A 898 20.59 -11.17 -9.31
CA VAL A 898 19.95 -10.88 -10.61
C VAL A 898 20.24 -12.00 -11.60
N GLY A 899 21.49 -12.47 -11.70
CA GLY A 899 21.86 -13.55 -12.60
C GLY A 899 21.09 -14.86 -12.31
N ILE A 900 20.86 -15.19 -11.04
CA ILE A 900 20.06 -16.36 -10.66
C ILE A 900 18.58 -16.12 -10.95
N ILE A 901 18.00 -15.01 -10.50
CA ILE A 901 16.57 -14.71 -10.67
C ILE A 901 16.19 -14.61 -12.15
N ALA A 902 17.02 -13.97 -12.98
CA ALA A 902 16.79 -13.88 -14.43
C ALA A 902 16.80 -15.25 -15.12
N SER A 903 17.53 -16.24 -14.58
CA SER A 903 17.56 -17.60 -15.13
C SER A 903 16.35 -18.47 -14.76
N ILE A 904 15.57 -18.05 -13.77
CA ILE A 904 14.39 -18.80 -13.31
C ILE A 904 13.22 -18.52 -14.26
N PRO A 905 12.59 -19.54 -14.86
CA PRO A 905 11.44 -19.34 -15.74
C PRO A 905 10.25 -18.69 -15.03
N ASP A 906 9.47 -17.89 -15.75
CA ASP A 906 8.21 -17.35 -15.23
C ASP A 906 7.26 -18.46 -14.78
N LYS A 907 6.38 -18.16 -13.81
CA LYS A 907 5.41 -19.10 -13.21
C LYS A 907 5.99 -20.35 -12.57
N THR A 908 7.30 -20.38 -12.29
CA THR A 908 7.94 -21.47 -11.54
C THR A 908 8.22 -21.07 -10.09
N TYR A 909 8.28 -22.08 -9.22
CA TYR A 909 8.68 -21.91 -7.82
C TYR A 909 10.19 -21.94 -7.67
N PHE A 910 10.69 -21.07 -6.81
CA PHE A 910 12.06 -21.13 -6.32
C PHE A 910 12.11 -20.88 -4.82
N LYS A 911 13.17 -21.39 -4.19
CA LYS A 911 13.37 -21.31 -2.75
C LYS A 911 14.30 -20.16 -2.41
N ILE A 912 13.87 -19.31 -1.48
CA ILE A 912 14.70 -18.25 -0.90
C ILE A 912 15.11 -18.66 0.51
N LYS A 913 16.42 -18.70 0.77
CA LYS A 913 16.95 -18.79 2.15
C LYS A 913 17.30 -17.41 2.63
N MET A 914 16.72 -17.02 3.75
CA MET A 914 16.86 -15.69 4.31
C MET A 914 17.40 -15.74 5.72
N MET A 915 17.92 -14.60 6.17
CA MET A 915 18.26 -14.35 7.55
C MET A 915 17.63 -13.03 7.95
N ASN A 916 16.83 -13.02 9.01
CA ASN A 916 16.28 -11.78 9.51
C ASN A 916 17.38 -10.95 10.21
N TYR A 917 17.02 -9.74 10.63
CA TYR A 917 17.93 -8.82 11.30
C TYR A 917 18.53 -9.36 12.62
N THR A 918 17.82 -10.25 13.34
CA THR A 918 18.29 -10.87 14.59
C THR A 918 19.19 -12.09 14.37
N GLY A 919 19.44 -12.48 13.11
CA GLY A 919 20.23 -13.66 12.77
C GLY A 919 19.43 -14.97 12.72
N THR A 920 18.09 -14.91 12.82
CA THR A 920 17.21 -16.07 12.69
C THR A 920 17.08 -16.46 11.22
N PRO A 921 17.47 -17.69 10.84
CA PRO A 921 17.31 -18.16 9.47
C PRO A 921 15.84 -18.49 9.18
N SER A 922 15.40 -18.23 7.96
CA SER A 922 14.10 -18.66 7.46
C SER A 922 14.20 -19.12 6.01
N VAL A 923 13.22 -19.90 5.57
CA VAL A 923 13.14 -20.42 4.21
C VAL A 923 11.71 -20.30 3.72
N VAL A 924 11.55 -19.83 2.49
CA VAL A 924 10.27 -19.66 1.82
C VAL A 924 10.39 -20.13 0.38
N THR A 925 9.30 -20.63 -0.20
CA THR A 925 9.16 -20.83 -1.63
C THR A 925 8.25 -19.77 -2.19
N ILE A 926 8.63 -19.18 -3.32
CA ILE A 926 7.86 -18.12 -3.98
C ILE A 926 7.70 -18.49 -5.45
N LYS A 927 6.51 -18.20 -6.00
CA LYS A 927 6.23 -18.36 -7.43
C LYS A 927 6.60 -17.07 -8.16
N LYS A 928 7.39 -17.19 -9.22
CA LYS A 928 7.77 -16.05 -10.06
C LYS A 928 6.57 -15.54 -10.87
N ASP A 929 6.42 -14.22 -10.97
CA ASP A 929 5.38 -13.57 -11.78
C ASP A 929 5.95 -12.36 -12.51
N GLU A 930 6.57 -12.60 -13.68
CA GLU A 930 7.19 -11.53 -14.48
C GLU A 930 6.15 -10.61 -15.14
N ARG A 931 4.91 -11.06 -15.31
CA ARG A 931 3.87 -10.23 -15.94
C ARG A 931 3.53 -9.02 -15.08
N TYR A 932 3.37 -9.20 -13.77
CA TYR A 932 3.03 -8.08 -12.89
C TYR A 932 4.23 -7.60 -12.07
N TRP A 933 5.22 -8.46 -11.83
CA TRP A 933 6.37 -8.18 -10.98
C TRP A 933 7.70 -8.58 -11.65
N PRO A 934 8.02 -8.02 -12.84
CA PRO A 934 9.25 -8.32 -13.55
C PRO A 934 10.47 -7.94 -12.71
N THR A 935 11.61 -8.54 -13.03
CA THR A 935 12.85 -8.15 -12.37
C THR A 935 13.33 -6.83 -12.97
N VAL A 936 13.53 -5.82 -12.14
CA VAL A 936 13.96 -4.48 -12.56
C VAL A 936 15.19 -4.09 -11.77
N GLU A 937 16.20 -3.57 -12.45
CA GLU A 937 17.37 -2.98 -11.86
C GLU A 937 17.40 -1.47 -12.06
N TRP A 938 17.75 -0.77 -10.98
CA TRP A 938 18.10 0.64 -11.01
C TRP A 938 19.59 0.75 -10.73
N LEU A 939 20.33 1.34 -11.65
CA LEU A 939 21.78 1.47 -11.60
C LEU A 939 22.16 2.95 -11.62
N ARG A 940 22.96 3.40 -10.65
CA ARG A 940 23.49 4.76 -10.66
C ARG A 940 24.39 4.94 -11.88
N ASP A 941 24.12 5.97 -12.66
CA ASP A 941 24.81 6.30 -13.90
C ASP A 941 24.78 7.81 -14.09
N GLU A 942 25.86 8.49 -13.69
CA GLU A 942 26.00 9.95 -13.76
C GLU A 942 25.99 10.49 -15.20
N THR A 943 26.10 9.62 -16.21
CA THR A 943 25.97 10.01 -17.63
C THR A 943 24.51 10.04 -18.10
N HIS A 944 23.61 9.37 -17.36
CA HIS A 944 22.18 9.43 -17.60
C HIS A 944 21.62 10.75 -17.06
N VAL A 945 20.63 11.34 -17.75
CA VAL A 945 20.03 12.64 -17.36
C VAL A 945 19.52 12.61 -15.92
N GLU A 946 18.93 11.49 -15.52
CA GLU A 946 18.37 11.26 -14.19
C GLU A 946 19.40 10.80 -13.15
N GLY A 947 20.68 10.66 -13.52
CA GLY A 947 21.73 10.06 -12.68
C GLY A 947 21.55 8.56 -12.41
N TRP A 948 20.50 7.95 -12.96
CA TRP A 948 20.15 6.54 -12.83
C TRP A 948 19.60 6.00 -14.13
N LYS A 949 19.93 4.75 -14.44
CA LYS A 949 19.33 3.98 -15.53
C LYS A 949 18.52 2.81 -15.00
N ARG A 950 17.47 2.46 -15.75
CA ARG A 950 16.61 1.31 -15.50
C ARG A 950 16.91 0.19 -16.50
N VAL A 951 16.97 -1.04 -16.02
CA VAL A 951 17.04 -2.25 -16.85
C VAL A 951 15.94 -3.20 -16.39
N THR A 952 15.09 -3.66 -17.32
CA THR A 952 13.98 -4.58 -17.02
C THR A 952 14.25 -5.95 -17.65
N TYR A 953 14.03 -7.02 -16.89
CA TYR A 953 14.13 -8.39 -17.33
C TYR A 953 12.73 -8.98 -17.40
N GLU A 954 12.34 -9.40 -18.60
CA GLU A 954 10.96 -9.78 -18.91
C GLU A 954 10.94 -10.88 -19.97
N ASN A 955 10.30 -12.02 -19.67
CA ASN A 955 10.20 -13.18 -20.56
C ASN A 955 11.56 -13.69 -21.06
N GLY A 956 12.60 -13.58 -20.24
CA GLY A 956 13.97 -13.94 -20.61
C GLY A 956 14.72 -12.92 -21.48
N GLU A 957 14.11 -11.78 -21.80
CA GLU A 957 14.74 -10.67 -22.52
C GLU A 957 15.22 -9.58 -21.57
N VAL A 958 16.26 -8.85 -21.97
CA VAL A 958 16.80 -7.70 -21.24
C VAL A 958 16.44 -6.42 -21.99
N ILE A 959 15.61 -5.59 -21.38
CA ILE A 959 15.06 -4.35 -21.94
C ILE A 959 15.73 -3.16 -21.26
N GLN A 960 16.27 -2.22 -22.03
CA GLN A 960 16.74 -0.93 -21.50
C GLN A 960 15.53 -0.03 -21.23
N GLY A 961 15.40 0.48 -20.01
CA GLY A 961 14.24 1.27 -19.59
C GLY A 961 13.07 0.43 -19.08
N GLU A 962 11.85 0.93 -19.29
CA GLU A 962 10.62 0.28 -18.85
C GLU A 962 10.20 -0.88 -19.77
N GLY A 963 9.90 -2.05 -19.20
CA GLY A 963 9.37 -3.22 -19.90
C GLY A 963 7.93 -3.03 -20.43
N LEU A 964 7.41 -4.03 -21.16
CA LEU A 964 6.03 -4.00 -21.65
C LEU A 964 5.05 -4.21 -20.49
N TYR A 965 5.31 -5.20 -19.65
CA TYR A 965 4.50 -5.52 -18.48
C TYR A 965 5.09 -4.89 -17.21
N GLY A 966 4.67 -5.40 -16.05
CA GLY A 966 5.07 -4.92 -14.74
C GLY A 966 4.20 -3.81 -14.18
N ILE A 967 4.05 -3.84 -12.87
CA ILE A 967 3.43 -2.75 -12.11
C ILE A 967 4.37 -1.58 -12.08
N THR A 968 3.81 -0.42 -12.35
CA THR A 968 4.42 0.85 -12.00
C THR A 968 4.39 0.98 -10.47
N LEU A 969 5.46 0.48 -9.84
CA LEU A 969 5.63 0.32 -8.39
C LEU A 969 5.30 1.60 -7.64
#